data_AF-A0A9P8HT15-F1
#
_entry.id   AF-A0A9P8HT15-F1
#
_cell.length_a   1.000
_cell.length_b   1.000
_cell.length_c   1.000
_cell.angle_alpha   90.00
_cell.angle_beta   90.00
_cell.angle_gamma   90.00
#
_symmetry.space_group_name_H-M   'P 1'
#
loop_
_entity.id
_entity.type
_entity.pdbx_description
1 polymer ?
#
loop_
_entity_poly.entity_id
_entity_poly.type
_entity_poly.pdbx_seq_one_letter_code
_entity_poly.pdbx_strand_id
1 'polypeptide(L)'
;MSVTPAATGNKLTQVVRLLLEAPELAEYKHDLVSDFRKTILSRHKFSDRTINIAYRSIGQDEPKEDGVQYQVKLHLTNTLATSELIEYLTSTNPSAQYDEKLPLIQALNIFLKHYAKSGDNLVSMGSAESGSSKTFAIGQLSDTWDLGNCLTAIRGFFASVRAATARVLVNINVSQAAFFQEGPLDQFILRLGTQGGLYKLQTFIKGIRIRVTHLPDKLNRRGLKNPARVKAFGAGPKDVQFWLKEDSKDTKKQGGKGAKAQGGQYISVYDFFAKQHKIYIKDTQLPVINVGDTANPNYLPLEVCYVLPGQPCNTTLSTAQAQQMIRFAVRKPFDNATSIVTKGLKIAGLSSETNPLLAQFGIDISQDLITVSGRVIASPKVGYGQNRQIPTFGGSWNMLPRDSPSLKFSNAGSMQKWSCVYIEMPNDYPHAQTFTSAGLTEVLRSFHAVLGDTGIAASPPLQPFQRLQLSHNDDPELEALMKRAASSLQLLFVILPATPIPLYNRVKYLGDVKYGIHTVCSVGTKIANPKGQDQYLRNLALKFNLKLGGNNHLVDPTHLGFITENKTMIVGIDVTHPTAGEKKAPSIASMVASIDQKLGQWPGILSIQPKARQELVADLTEMLKSRLRLWRQKGKHSEFPENIIVYRDGVSEGQYQPVLDQELPLLRAACKEIYPAPDQKKGLPRMTVAVVGKRHHTRFYPTMAADADKGGNTKAGTVIDRGVTEARSWDFFLQAHTALQGTARPAHYYVVLDEIFRARYAKTPGKNIADEFQNLTQSMCYAFGRATKAVSYCAPAYYADVLCERSRCYLSSLFETPPASEATSTVEGAASGPNIGALQQEVQVHERLKDSMFYI
;
A
#
# COMPACT_ATOMS: atom_id res chain seq x y z
N MET A 1 -2.74 23.24 -20.31
CA MET A 1 -1.91 23.32 -21.53
C MET A 1 -1.98 22.04 -22.33
N SER A 2 -1.69 22.11 -23.63
CA SER A 2 -1.50 20.94 -24.51
C SER A 2 -0.15 21.03 -25.23
N VAL A 3 0.43 19.86 -25.57
CA VAL A 3 1.77 19.75 -26.16
C VAL A 3 1.68 18.91 -27.43
N THR A 4 2.24 19.42 -28.54
CA THR A 4 2.25 18.75 -29.85
C THR A 4 3.66 18.78 -30.46
N PRO A 5 4.24 17.64 -30.88
CA PRO A 5 3.70 16.28 -30.79
C PRO A 5 3.55 15.81 -29.33
N ALA A 6 2.77 14.75 -29.09
CA ALA A 6 2.55 14.27 -27.72
C ALA A 6 3.87 13.87 -27.05
N ALA A 7 4.08 14.37 -25.83
CA ALA A 7 5.21 13.98 -24.97
C ALA A 7 4.67 13.30 -23.70
N THR A 8 5.38 12.30 -23.21
CA THR A 8 5.01 11.57 -21.99
C THR A 8 6.20 11.44 -21.03
N GLY A 9 5.90 11.20 -19.75
CA GLY A 9 6.91 10.96 -18.72
C GLY A 9 7.94 12.09 -18.56
N ASN A 10 9.21 11.71 -18.50
CA ASN A 10 10.32 12.66 -18.32
C ASN A 10 10.46 13.63 -19.50
N LYS A 11 10.09 13.21 -20.72
CA LYS A 11 10.15 14.07 -21.90
C LYS A 11 9.18 15.25 -21.77
N LEU A 12 7.94 14.98 -21.34
CA LEU A 12 6.96 16.03 -21.06
C LEU A 12 7.44 16.96 -19.95
N THR A 13 7.97 16.39 -18.86
CA THR A 13 8.52 17.17 -17.74
C THR A 13 9.60 18.14 -18.23
N GLN A 14 10.48 17.69 -19.12
CA GLN A 14 11.53 18.52 -19.70
C GLN A 14 10.97 19.59 -20.65
N VAL A 15 9.99 19.26 -21.50
CA VAL A 15 9.33 20.26 -22.36
C VAL A 15 8.73 21.39 -21.52
N VAL A 16 8.08 21.06 -20.40
CA VAL A 16 7.52 22.08 -19.50
C VAL A 16 8.61 22.88 -18.79
N ARG A 17 9.74 22.28 -18.44
CA ARG A 17 10.89 23.03 -17.89
C ARG A 17 11.40 24.08 -18.89
N LEU A 18 11.59 23.67 -20.14
CA LEU A 18 12.03 24.57 -21.22
C LEU A 18 10.99 25.66 -21.52
N LEU A 19 9.70 25.32 -21.41
CA LEU A 19 8.62 26.30 -21.50
C LEU A 19 8.72 27.38 -20.43
N LEU A 20 8.98 27.02 -19.18
CA LEU A 20 9.16 28.00 -18.09
C LEU A 20 10.43 28.87 -18.25
N GLU A 21 11.39 28.42 -19.07
CA GLU A 21 12.60 29.16 -19.45
C GLU A 21 12.41 29.98 -20.74
N ALA A 22 11.27 29.85 -21.42
CA ALA A 22 11.05 30.46 -22.73
C ALA A 22 11.01 32.01 -22.63
N PRO A 23 11.62 32.73 -23.59
CA PRO A 23 11.62 34.20 -23.59
C PRO A 23 10.22 34.81 -23.50
N GLU A 24 9.22 34.16 -24.10
CA GLU A 24 7.82 34.59 -24.12
C GLU A 24 7.13 34.53 -22.75
N LEU A 25 7.73 33.84 -21.77
CA LEU A 25 7.29 33.78 -20.38
C LEU A 25 8.27 34.45 -19.40
N ALA A 26 9.33 35.07 -19.91
CA ALA A 26 10.37 35.68 -19.07
C ALA A 26 9.79 36.75 -18.12
N GLU A 27 8.79 37.52 -18.57
CA GLU A 27 8.09 38.53 -17.76
C GLU A 27 7.35 37.93 -16.55
N TYR A 28 6.94 36.65 -16.63
CA TYR A 28 6.20 35.93 -15.57
C TYR A 28 7.08 34.91 -14.84
N LYS A 29 8.41 34.89 -15.07
CA LYS A 29 9.28 33.83 -14.54
C LYS A 29 9.14 33.61 -13.03
N HIS A 30 8.87 34.68 -12.29
CA HIS A 30 8.69 34.67 -10.83
C HIS A 30 7.22 34.51 -10.38
N ASP A 31 6.31 34.43 -11.35
CA ASP A 31 4.87 34.36 -11.14
C ASP A 31 4.27 33.01 -11.52
N LEU A 32 5.08 32.12 -12.10
CA LEU A 32 4.64 30.85 -12.64
C LEU A 32 5.10 29.67 -11.78
N VAL A 33 4.16 28.77 -11.49
CA VAL A 33 4.46 27.44 -10.96
C VAL A 33 3.73 26.38 -11.77
N SER A 34 4.26 25.16 -11.80
CA SER A 34 3.70 24.09 -12.61
C SER A 34 3.80 22.72 -11.94
N ASP A 35 2.86 21.84 -12.27
CA ASP A 35 2.93 20.41 -11.95
C ASP A 35 3.97 19.66 -12.82
N PHE A 36 4.59 20.37 -13.78
CA PHE A 36 5.45 19.89 -14.84
C PHE A 36 4.77 18.84 -15.75
N ARG A 37 3.46 18.98 -15.95
CA ARG A 37 2.65 18.08 -16.78
C ARG A 37 1.63 18.81 -17.64
N LYS A 38 0.56 19.34 -17.03
CA LYS A 38 -0.58 19.93 -17.78
C LYS A 38 -1.06 21.27 -17.22
N THR A 39 -0.64 21.61 -16.00
CA THR A 39 -1.16 22.75 -15.24
C THR A 39 -0.02 23.74 -15.00
N ILE A 40 -0.30 25.00 -15.31
CA ILE A 40 0.54 26.15 -14.92
C ILE A 40 -0.37 27.08 -14.13
N LEU A 41 0.12 27.57 -13.00
CA LEU A 41 -0.54 28.57 -12.17
C LEU A 41 0.23 29.87 -12.30
N SER A 42 -0.50 30.98 -12.30
CA SER A 42 0.06 32.31 -12.45
C SER A 42 -0.63 33.27 -11.49
N ARG A 43 0.14 34.20 -10.90
CA ARG A 43 -0.43 35.33 -10.15
C ARG A 43 -1.08 36.36 -11.07
N HIS A 44 -0.56 36.48 -12.30
CA HIS A 44 -1.06 37.40 -13.31
C HIS A 44 -1.85 36.66 -14.38
N LYS A 45 -2.98 37.25 -14.76
CA LYS A 45 -3.74 36.77 -15.92
C LYS A 45 -2.97 37.10 -17.18
N PHE A 46 -2.69 36.09 -18.00
CA PHE A 46 -2.11 36.28 -19.33
C PHE A 46 -2.96 35.58 -20.39
N SER A 47 -2.96 36.12 -21.60
CA SER A 47 -3.78 35.64 -22.72
C SER A 47 -3.33 34.27 -23.22
N ASP A 48 -4.29 33.52 -23.77
CA ASP A 48 -4.04 32.30 -24.51
C ASP A 48 -2.92 32.52 -25.55
N ARG A 49 -1.95 31.61 -25.56
CA ARG A 49 -0.77 31.74 -26.41
C ARG A 49 -0.21 30.39 -26.79
N THR A 50 0.51 30.37 -27.89
CA THR A 50 1.19 29.18 -28.41
C THR A 50 2.67 29.47 -28.47
N ILE A 51 3.48 28.64 -27.81
CA ILE A 51 4.94 28.81 -27.70
C ILE A 51 5.62 27.61 -28.35
N ASN A 52 6.62 27.86 -29.18
CA ASN A 52 7.41 26.81 -29.82
C ASN A 52 8.69 26.56 -29.00
N ILE A 53 8.89 25.31 -28.61
CA ILE A 53 9.99 24.88 -27.74
C ILE A 53 10.92 23.98 -28.54
N ALA A 54 12.14 24.46 -28.74
CA ALA A 54 13.24 23.65 -29.25
C ALA A 54 13.69 22.67 -28.16
N TYR A 55 13.45 21.37 -28.37
CA TYR A 55 13.73 20.37 -27.33
C TYR A 55 15.24 20.17 -27.15
N ARG A 56 15.69 20.38 -25.90
CA ARG A 56 16.99 19.93 -25.40
C ARG A 56 16.81 18.98 -24.23
N SER A 57 17.62 17.93 -24.19
CA SER A 57 17.58 16.96 -23.09
C SER A 57 18.20 17.56 -21.83
N ILE A 58 17.88 17.00 -20.65
CA ILE A 58 18.49 17.43 -19.38
C ILE A 58 20.03 17.28 -19.49
N GLY A 59 20.77 18.35 -19.20
CA GLY A 59 22.23 18.40 -19.31
C GLY A 59 22.78 18.79 -20.69
N GLN A 60 21.91 19.11 -21.66
CA GLN A 60 22.33 19.70 -22.94
C GLN A 60 22.19 21.23 -22.88
N ASP A 61 23.24 21.95 -23.26
CA ASP A 61 23.22 23.41 -23.30
C ASP A 61 22.36 23.92 -24.47
N GLU A 62 22.47 23.30 -25.64
CA GLU A 62 21.75 23.73 -26.86
C GLU A 62 20.89 22.61 -27.46
N PRO A 63 19.73 22.95 -28.05
CA PRO A 63 18.96 22.03 -28.89
C PRO A 63 19.77 21.57 -30.10
N LYS A 64 19.45 20.38 -30.63
CA LYS A 64 20.07 19.91 -31.88
C LYS A 64 19.58 20.75 -33.06
N GLU A 65 20.42 20.97 -34.07
CA GLU A 65 20.05 21.67 -35.32
C GLU A 65 18.81 21.04 -35.98
N ASP A 66 18.71 19.69 -35.99
CA ASP A 66 17.53 18.93 -36.45
C ASP A 66 16.64 18.42 -35.28
N GLY A 67 16.63 19.15 -34.16
CA GLY A 67 15.92 18.75 -32.94
C GLY A 67 14.39 18.76 -33.08
N VAL A 68 13.70 17.86 -32.37
CA VAL A 68 12.23 17.85 -32.31
C VAL A 68 11.74 19.15 -31.71
N GLN A 69 10.87 19.85 -32.43
CA GLN A 69 10.17 21.04 -31.95
C GLN A 69 8.85 20.65 -31.30
N TYR A 70 8.52 21.29 -30.17
CA TYR A 70 7.26 21.12 -29.47
C TYR A 70 6.47 22.42 -29.49
N GLN A 71 5.25 22.36 -29.98
CA GLN A 71 4.28 23.42 -29.83
C GLN A 71 3.53 23.22 -28.52
N VAL A 72 3.60 24.21 -27.62
CA VAL A 72 2.85 24.21 -26.36
C VAL A 72 1.77 25.28 -26.41
N LYS A 73 0.51 24.87 -26.24
CA LYS A 73 -0.63 25.79 -26.17
C LYS A 73 -1.04 26.01 -24.72
N LEU A 74 -1.04 27.27 -24.31
CA LEU A 74 -1.51 27.74 -23.01
C LEU A 74 -2.92 28.30 -23.16
N HIS A 75 -3.83 27.79 -22.33
CA HIS A 75 -5.22 28.21 -22.29
C HIS A 75 -5.61 28.50 -20.84
N LEU A 76 -6.22 29.66 -20.60
CA LEU A 76 -6.76 29.99 -19.28
C LEU A 76 -8.01 29.14 -19.01
N THR A 77 -7.95 28.32 -17.95
CA THR A 77 -9.07 27.40 -17.61
C THR A 77 -9.91 27.91 -16.45
N ASN A 78 -9.31 28.53 -15.45
CA ASN A 78 -10.00 28.97 -14.24
C ASN A 78 -9.25 30.11 -13.54
N THR A 79 -9.94 30.90 -12.72
CA THR A 79 -9.37 31.89 -11.79
C THR A 79 -9.78 31.51 -10.37
N LEU A 80 -8.80 31.31 -9.49
CA LEU A 80 -9.04 30.78 -8.15
C LEU A 80 -8.82 31.88 -7.11
N ALA A 81 -9.88 32.28 -6.42
CA ALA A 81 -9.83 33.34 -5.41
C ALA A 81 -9.44 32.76 -4.03
N THR A 82 -8.31 33.20 -3.48
CA THR A 82 -7.88 32.78 -2.14
C THR A 82 -8.74 33.39 -1.04
N SER A 83 -9.27 34.60 -1.24
CA SER A 83 -10.18 35.26 -0.30
C SER A 83 -11.46 34.46 -0.06
N GLU A 84 -12.09 33.95 -1.13
CA GLU A 84 -13.32 33.15 -1.05
C GLU A 84 -13.11 31.85 -0.27
N LEU A 85 -11.94 31.22 -0.41
CA LEU A 85 -11.60 30.06 0.42
C LEU A 85 -11.50 30.45 1.90
N ILE A 86 -10.83 31.55 2.23
CA ILE A 86 -10.70 32.00 3.62
C ILE A 86 -12.08 32.35 4.19
N GLU A 87 -12.93 33.06 3.44
CA GLU A 87 -14.31 33.36 3.82
C GLU A 87 -15.11 32.07 4.07
N TYR A 88 -15.00 31.09 3.17
CA TYR A 88 -15.64 29.78 3.36
C TYR A 88 -15.16 29.06 4.62
N LEU A 89 -13.84 29.01 4.85
CA LEU A 89 -13.26 28.30 5.99
C LEU A 89 -13.55 29.00 7.33
N THR A 90 -13.70 30.32 7.34
CA THR A 90 -14.01 31.12 8.53
C THR A 90 -15.50 31.35 8.75
N SER A 91 -16.33 31.10 7.74
CA SER A 91 -17.77 31.30 7.81
C SER A 91 -18.40 30.46 8.93
N THR A 92 -19.31 31.08 9.67
CA THR A 92 -20.14 30.42 10.69
C THR A 92 -21.44 29.87 10.10
N ASN A 93 -21.74 30.16 8.84
CA ASN A 93 -22.91 29.63 8.15
C ASN A 93 -22.68 28.14 7.81
N PRO A 94 -23.44 27.20 8.38
CA PRO A 94 -23.28 25.77 8.11
C PRO A 94 -23.58 25.40 6.65
N SER A 95 -24.33 26.24 5.94
CA SER A 95 -24.73 26.03 4.54
C SER A 95 -23.82 26.74 3.52
N ALA A 96 -22.75 27.43 3.96
CA ALA A 96 -21.80 28.04 3.03
C ALA A 96 -21.18 26.96 2.11
N GLN A 97 -21.01 27.30 0.83
CA GLN A 97 -20.42 26.45 -0.19
C GLN A 97 -19.32 27.21 -0.92
N TYR A 98 -18.31 26.49 -1.39
CA TYR A 98 -17.25 27.01 -2.25
C TYR A 98 -16.80 25.91 -3.21
N ASP A 99 -17.33 25.95 -4.44
CA ASP A 99 -17.14 24.89 -5.43
C ASP A 99 -15.69 24.74 -5.85
N GLU A 100 -14.93 25.85 -5.82
CA GLU A 100 -13.51 25.90 -6.21
C GLU A 100 -12.54 25.51 -5.07
N LYS A 101 -13.05 24.98 -3.94
CA LYS A 101 -12.24 24.51 -2.82
C LYS A 101 -11.20 23.48 -3.24
N LEU A 102 -11.62 22.40 -3.89
CA LEU A 102 -10.71 21.31 -4.30
C LEU A 102 -9.70 21.78 -5.36
N PRO A 103 -10.12 22.50 -6.43
CA PRO A 103 -9.20 23.12 -7.38
C PRO A 103 -8.14 24.02 -6.73
N LEU A 104 -8.54 24.86 -5.77
CA LEU A 104 -7.60 25.75 -5.08
C LEU A 104 -6.65 25.00 -4.13
N ILE A 105 -7.12 24.00 -3.39
CA ILE A 105 -6.25 23.12 -2.59
C ILE A 105 -5.26 22.38 -3.51
N GLN A 106 -5.70 21.92 -4.68
CA GLN A 106 -4.82 21.32 -5.68
C GLN A 106 -3.80 22.34 -6.22
N ALA A 107 -4.20 23.60 -6.43
CA ALA A 107 -3.30 24.65 -6.88
C ALA A 107 -2.17 24.92 -5.87
N LEU A 108 -2.50 25.03 -4.58
CA LEU A 108 -1.52 25.17 -3.51
C LEU A 108 -0.59 23.94 -3.42
N ASN A 109 -1.13 22.73 -3.63
CA ASN A 109 -0.32 21.51 -3.72
C ASN A 109 0.64 21.49 -4.94
N ILE A 110 0.23 22.06 -6.07
CA ILE A 110 1.09 22.24 -7.25
C ILE A 110 2.23 23.20 -6.93
N PHE A 111 1.95 24.30 -6.21
CA PHE A 111 2.96 25.24 -5.75
C PHE A 111 4.04 24.54 -4.91
N LEU A 112 3.66 23.70 -3.93
CA LEU A 112 4.62 22.92 -3.14
C LEU A 112 5.46 21.96 -3.99
N LYS A 113 4.83 21.30 -4.98
CA LYS A 113 5.51 20.39 -5.92
C LYS A 113 6.51 21.09 -6.83
N HIS A 114 6.25 22.35 -7.18
CA HIS A 114 7.08 23.09 -8.12
C HIS A 114 8.51 23.23 -7.58
N TYR A 115 8.65 23.65 -6.31
CA TYR A 115 9.95 23.74 -5.65
C TYR A 115 10.70 22.40 -5.66
N ALA A 116 10.02 21.32 -5.23
CA ALA A 116 10.62 19.99 -5.10
C ALA A 116 11.14 19.40 -6.41
N LYS A 117 10.59 19.85 -7.56
CA LYS A 117 11.03 19.44 -8.91
C LYS A 117 12.02 20.39 -9.56
N SER A 118 12.18 21.60 -9.03
CA SER A 118 13.05 22.62 -9.59
C SER A 118 14.45 22.57 -9.01
N GLY A 119 14.63 22.05 -7.78
CA GLY A 119 15.94 21.92 -7.16
C GLY A 119 16.78 20.76 -7.71
N ASP A 120 18.06 21.02 -7.99
CA ASP A 120 18.98 20.01 -8.55
C ASP A 120 19.39 18.92 -7.55
N ASN A 121 19.36 19.23 -6.25
CA ASN A 121 19.70 18.30 -5.16
C ASN A 121 18.48 17.66 -4.50
N LEU A 122 17.30 17.74 -5.13
CA LEU A 122 16.05 17.20 -4.62
C LEU A 122 15.47 16.18 -5.59
N VAL A 123 14.97 15.08 -5.04
CA VAL A 123 14.17 14.10 -5.79
C VAL A 123 12.76 14.12 -5.26
N SER A 124 11.80 14.44 -6.14
CA SER A 124 10.39 14.38 -5.83
C SER A 124 9.77 13.06 -6.33
N MET A 125 9.11 12.32 -5.44
CA MET A 125 8.28 11.15 -5.73
C MET A 125 6.82 11.41 -5.38
N GLY A 126 5.89 10.79 -6.09
CA GLY A 126 4.43 10.94 -5.86
C GLY A 126 3.65 11.13 -7.16
N SER A 127 2.36 10.78 -7.17
CA SER A 127 1.52 10.99 -8.36
C SER A 127 1.08 12.46 -8.46
N ALA A 128 0.89 12.94 -9.69
CA ALA A 128 0.30 14.26 -9.91
C ALA A 128 -1.16 14.32 -9.41
N GLU A 129 -1.85 13.18 -9.49
CA GLU A 129 -3.27 13.00 -9.14
C GLU A 129 -3.54 13.07 -7.63
N SER A 130 -2.61 12.67 -6.76
CA SER A 130 -2.85 12.63 -5.30
C SER A 130 -2.61 13.97 -4.59
N GLY A 131 -2.24 15.04 -5.30
CA GLY A 131 -1.90 16.35 -4.69
C GLY A 131 -0.62 16.38 -3.85
N SER A 132 -0.20 15.27 -3.24
CA SER A 132 0.96 15.18 -2.35
C SER A 132 2.32 15.05 -3.07
N SER A 133 3.37 15.63 -2.47
CA SER A 133 4.78 15.39 -2.85
C SER A 133 5.52 14.64 -1.75
N LYS A 134 6.46 13.76 -2.13
CA LYS A 134 7.50 13.24 -1.24
C LYS A 134 8.84 13.72 -1.76
N THR A 135 9.53 14.55 -0.99
CA THR A 135 10.80 15.16 -1.40
C THR A 135 11.95 14.56 -0.62
N PHE A 136 13.00 14.16 -1.33
CA PHE A 136 14.20 13.54 -0.78
C PHE A 136 15.41 14.40 -1.15
N ALA A 137 16.24 14.75 -0.16
CA ALA A 137 17.48 15.47 -0.42
C ALA A 137 18.58 14.49 -0.84
N ILE A 138 19.39 14.89 -1.82
CA ILE A 138 20.56 14.17 -2.30
C ILE A 138 21.81 14.95 -1.87
N GLY A 139 22.86 14.26 -1.41
CA GLY A 139 24.10 14.88 -0.94
C GLY A 139 24.12 15.15 0.58
N GLN A 140 24.73 16.26 1.01
CA GLN A 140 25.05 16.50 2.43
C GLN A 140 23.84 16.59 3.38
N LEU A 141 22.67 16.98 2.87
CA LEU A 141 21.42 17.04 3.65
C LEU A 141 20.69 15.69 3.75
N SER A 142 21.19 14.67 3.04
CA SER A 142 20.56 13.34 3.02
C SER A 142 20.83 12.58 4.32
N ASP A 143 19.78 11.98 4.86
CA ASP A 143 19.86 11.01 5.94
C ASP A 143 19.64 9.64 5.31
N THR A 144 20.67 8.79 5.35
CA THR A 144 20.77 7.57 4.55
C THR A 144 21.02 6.33 5.40
N TRP A 145 20.68 5.17 4.84
CA TRP A 145 20.94 3.87 5.46
C TRP A 145 21.26 2.83 4.38
N ASP A 146 22.32 2.04 4.58
CA ASP A 146 22.68 1.00 3.62
C ASP A 146 21.70 -0.19 3.72
N LEU A 147 21.08 -0.55 2.59
CA LEU A 147 20.20 -1.71 2.50
C LEU A 147 20.94 -2.95 1.97
N GLY A 148 22.18 -2.80 1.49
CA GLY A 148 22.92 -3.83 0.78
C GLY A 148 22.43 -4.04 -0.66
N ASN A 149 23.19 -4.82 -1.43
CA ASN A 149 22.94 -5.07 -2.86
C ASN A 149 22.71 -3.78 -3.66
N CYS A 150 23.61 -2.81 -3.45
CA CYS A 150 23.64 -1.53 -4.16
C CYS A 150 22.40 -0.65 -3.97
N LEU A 151 21.64 -0.86 -2.90
CA LEU A 151 20.52 -0.01 -2.51
C LEU A 151 20.84 0.75 -1.22
N THR A 152 20.34 1.98 -1.14
CA THR A 152 20.35 2.80 0.08
C THR A 152 18.96 3.32 0.33
N ALA A 153 18.53 3.37 1.59
CA ALA A 153 17.32 4.08 1.96
C ALA A 153 17.67 5.56 2.17
N ILE A 154 16.85 6.46 1.64
CA ILE A 154 16.96 7.90 1.89
C ILE A 154 15.71 8.37 2.63
N ARG A 155 15.89 9.16 3.67
CA ARG A 155 14.81 9.85 4.38
C ARG A 155 14.41 11.10 3.62
N GLY A 156 13.10 11.27 3.46
CA GLY A 156 12.49 12.44 2.85
C GLY A 156 11.28 12.89 3.63
N PHE A 157 10.54 13.83 3.05
CA PHE A 157 9.36 14.42 3.67
C PHE A 157 8.20 14.44 2.70
N PHE A 158 7.07 13.92 3.15
CA PHE A 158 5.79 14.13 2.53
C PHE A 158 5.31 15.54 2.85
N ALA A 159 4.71 16.24 1.87
CA ALA A 159 4.00 17.49 2.08
C ALA A 159 2.68 17.51 1.28
N SER A 160 1.63 18.06 1.89
CA SER A 160 0.36 18.35 1.22
C SER A 160 -0.41 19.47 1.91
N VAL A 161 -1.12 20.28 1.14
CA VAL A 161 -2.04 21.30 1.65
C VAL A 161 -3.42 20.70 1.92
N ARG A 162 -4.04 21.10 3.03
CA ARG A 162 -5.37 20.68 3.48
C ARG A 162 -6.16 21.88 4.01
N ALA A 163 -7.49 21.81 3.86
CA ALA A 163 -8.40 22.74 4.50
C ALA A 163 -8.76 22.26 5.91
N ALA A 164 -8.94 23.20 6.83
CA ALA A 164 -9.50 22.97 8.15
C ALA A 164 -10.33 24.18 8.58
N THR A 165 -11.11 24.03 9.65
CA THR A 165 -11.91 25.13 10.20
C THR A 165 -11.03 26.36 10.47
N ALA A 166 -11.38 27.49 9.87
CA ALA A 166 -10.69 28.78 9.94
C ALA A 166 -9.22 28.80 9.49
N ARG A 167 -8.69 27.75 8.84
CA ARG A 167 -7.25 27.63 8.54
C ARG A 167 -6.98 26.81 7.28
N VAL A 168 -5.90 27.17 6.57
CA VAL A 168 -5.25 26.30 5.58
C VAL A 168 -4.02 25.68 6.24
N LEU A 169 -3.88 24.36 6.15
CA LEU A 169 -2.83 23.59 6.81
C LEU A 169 -1.86 23.00 5.79
N VAL A 170 -0.58 22.97 6.12
CA VAL A 170 0.42 22.16 5.42
C VAL A 170 0.73 20.94 6.28
N ASN A 171 0.32 19.76 5.81
CA ASN A 171 0.60 18.49 6.46
C ASN A 171 1.96 17.97 6.00
N ILE A 172 2.91 17.87 6.94
CA ILE A 172 4.27 17.37 6.68
C ILE A 172 4.48 16.09 7.49
N ASN A 173 5.08 15.08 6.89
CA ASN A 173 5.44 13.86 7.59
C ASN A 173 6.73 13.24 7.05
N VAL A 174 7.49 12.55 7.90
CA VAL A 174 8.68 11.81 7.48
C VAL A 174 8.28 10.67 6.53
N SER A 175 9.07 10.45 5.49
CA SER A 175 8.95 9.35 4.54
C SER A 175 10.31 8.73 4.28
N GLN A 176 10.33 7.50 3.75
CA GLN A 176 11.53 6.83 3.29
C GLN A 176 11.28 6.20 1.92
N ALA A 177 12.33 6.08 1.11
CA ALA A 177 12.32 5.32 -0.13
C ALA A 177 13.69 4.70 -0.37
N ALA A 178 13.73 3.59 -1.12
CA ALA A 178 14.97 2.97 -1.56
C ALA A 178 15.47 3.65 -2.84
N PHE A 179 16.77 3.86 -2.93
CA PHE A 179 17.48 4.47 -4.04
C PHE A 179 18.66 3.57 -4.43
N PHE A 180 19.04 3.61 -5.71
CA PHE A 180 20.30 3.02 -6.14
C PHE A 180 21.48 3.81 -5.59
N GLN A 181 22.50 3.11 -5.10
CA GLN A 181 23.76 3.73 -4.69
C GLN A 181 24.47 4.29 -5.93
N GLU A 182 25.04 5.48 -5.79
CA GLU A 182 25.92 6.03 -6.82
C GLU A 182 27.28 5.33 -6.83
N GLY A 183 27.99 5.37 -7.96
CA GLY A 183 29.33 4.81 -8.07
C GLY A 183 29.66 4.17 -9.42
N PRO A 184 30.89 3.65 -9.58
CA PRO A 184 31.30 2.92 -10.77
C PRO A 184 30.41 1.70 -11.05
N LEU A 185 29.95 1.54 -12.30
CA LEU A 185 28.98 0.50 -12.67
C LEU A 185 29.60 -0.91 -12.61
N ASP A 186 30.88 -1.06 -12.91
CA ASP A 186 31.63 -2.31 -12.76
C ASP A 186 31.57 -2.81 -11.31
N GLN A 187 31.89 -1.97 -10.33
CA GLN A 187 31.81 -2.30 -8.90
C GLN A 187 30.36 -2.53 -8.45
N PHE A 188 29.41 -1.82 -9.03
CA PHE A 188 27.98 -2.02 -8.79
C PHE A 188 27.54 -3.43 -9.22
N ILE A 189 27.93 -3.87 -10.42
CA ILE A 189 27.61 -5.21 -10.94
C ILE A 189 28.34 -6.30 -10.16
N LEU A 190 29.62 -6.09 -9.81
CA LEU A 190 30.40 -7.04 -9.00
C LEU A 190 29.77 -7.28 -7.62
N ARG A 191 29.28 -6.23 -6.95
CA ARG A 191 28.60 -6.35 -5.64
C ARG A 191 27.26 -7.08 -5.72
N LEU A 192 26.54 -6.97 -6.82
CA LEU A 192 25.31 -7.74 -7.05
C LEU A 192 25.58 -9.21 -7.36
N GLY A 193 26.69 -9.49 -8.03
CA GLY A 193 27.04 -10.83 -8.50
C GLY A 193 26.09 -11.36 -9.59
N THR A 194 26.41 -12.54 -10.11
CA THR A 194 25.63 -13.22 -11.17
C THR A 194 24.89 -14.46 -10.68
N GLN A 195 24.90 -14.75 -9.37
CA GLN A 195 24.32 -15.97 -8.81
C GLN A 195 22.80 -16.14 -9.05
N GLY A 196 22.09 -15.07 -9.43
CA GLY A 196 20.69 -15.10 -9.85
C GLY A 196 20.45 -15.26 -11.36
N GLY A 197 21.51 -15.33 -12.17
CA GLY A 197 21.45 -15.31 -13.63
C GLY A 197 21.40 -13.89 -14.23
N LEU A 198 21.96 -13.75 -15.43
CA LEU A 198 22.10 -12.46 -16.12
C LEU A 198 20.77 -11.77 -16.44
N TYR A 199 19.68 -12.51 -16.63
CA TYR A 199 18.35 -11.94 -16.88
C TYR A 199 17.78 -11.22 -15.66
N LYS A 200 17.98 -11.75 -14.44
CA LYS A 200 17.55 -11.07 -13.20
C LYS A 200 18.36 -9.79 -13.00
N LEU A 201 19.67 -9.86 -13.25
CA LEU A 201 20.55 -8.70 -13.19
C LEU A 201 20.12 -7.61 -14.19
N GLN A 202 19.89 -7.98 -15.47
CA GLN A 202 19.38 -7.06 -16.49
C GLN A 202 18.08 -6.40 -16.03
N THR A 203 17.13 -7.17 -15.50
CA THR A 203 15.83 -6.66 -15.04
C THR A 203 16.00 -5.64 -13.92
N PHE A 204 16.92 -5.89 -12.98
CA PHE A 204 17.20 -5.00 -11.86
C PHE A 204 17.86 -3.68 -12.28
N ILE A 205 18.81 -3.72 -13.22
CA ILE A 205 19.54 -2.52 -13.66
C ILE A 205 18.87 -1.75 -14.81
N LYS A 206 17.82 -2.33 -15.40
CA LYS A 206 17.11 -1.73 -16.54
C LYS A 206 16.53 -0.37 -16.15
N GLY A 207 16.90 0.66 -16.91
CA GLY A 207 16.42 2.02 -16.70
C GLY A 207 17.23 2.85 -15.70
N ILE A 208 18.26 2.29 -15.08
CA ILE A 208 19.24 3.08 -14.32
C ILE A 208 19.97 4.02 -15.28
N ARG A 209 20.03 5.30 -14.91
CA ARG A 209 20.78 6.33 -15.62
C ARG A 209 22.23 6.29 -15.19
N ILE A 210 23.12 6.42 -16.16
CA ILE A 210 24.55 6.46 -15.97
C ILE A 210 25.14 7.67 -16.68
N ARG A 211 26.27 8.17 -16.20
CA ARG A 211 27.16 9.04 -16.96
C ARG A 211 28.35 8.23 -17.48
N VAL A 212 28.92 8.66 -18.60
CA VAL A 212 30.14 8.08 -19.13
C VAL A 212 31.36 8.83 -18.58
N THR A 213 32.45 8.13 -18.35
CA THR A 213 33.69 8.73 -17.78
C THR A 213 34.79 8.95 -18.82
N HIS A 214 34.65 8.38 -20.02
CA HIS A 214 35.66 8.37 -21.08
C HIS A 214 35.53 9.54 -22.08
N LEU A 215 34.53 10.40 -21.91
CA LEU A 215 34.27 11.57 -22.75
C LEU A 215 33.97 12.77 -21.83
N PRO A 216 34.36 14.01 -22.21
CA PRO A 216 33.77 15.21 -21.61
C PRO A 216 32.25 15.21 -21.81
N ASP A 217 31.49 15.93 -20.98
CA ASP A 217 30.00 15.92 -20.93
C ASP A 217 29.27 16.34 -22.23
N LYS A 218 30.00 16.50 -23.34
CA LYS A 218 29.47 16.80 -24.66
C LYS A 218 30.04 15.79 -25.66
N LEU A 219 29.19 14.93 -26.21
CA LEU A 219 28.97 14.82 -27.67
C LEU A 219 27.93 13.74 -28.01
N ASN A 220 27.20 14.01 -29.09
CA ASN A 220 26.11 13.19 -29.60
C ASN A 220 26.58 11.82 -30.14
N ARG A 221 25.76 10.80 -29.86
CA ARG A 221 25.85 9.43 -30.39
C ARG A 221 25.21 9.36 -31.77
N ARG A 222 25.97 8.98 -32.81
CA ARG A 222 25.43 8.57 -34.12
C ARG A 222 25.06 7.08 -34.07
N GLY A 223 23.88 6.74 -34.58
CA GLY A 223 23.45 5.35 -34.73
C GLY A 223 24.33 4.59 -35.73
N LEU A 224 24.60 3.33 -35.43
CA LEU A 224 25.31 2.42 -36.32
C LEU A 224 24.36 2.02 -37.46
N LYS A 225 24.74 2.28 -38.73
CA LYS A 225 23.97 1.84 -39.90
C LYS A 225 24.01 0.32 -40.13
N ASN A 226 24.93 -0.38 -39.48
CA ASN A 226 25.11 -1.83 -39.59
C ASN A 226 24.90 -2.49 -38.22
N PRO A 227 24.24 -3.66 -38.17
CA PRO A 227 23.90 -4.33 -36.92
C PRO A 227 25.16 -4.80 -36.18
N ALA A 228 25.16 -4.65 -34.85
CA ALA A 228 26.23 -5.17 -34.00
C ALA A 228 26.23 -6.70 -33.98
N ARG A 229 27.41 -7.31 -33.89
CA ARG A 229 27.58 -8.76 -33.71
C ARG A 229 27.82 -9.04 -32.24
N VAL A 230 26.92 -9.80 -31.62
CA VAL A 230 26.97 -10.18 -30.20
C VAL A 230 27.02 -11.69 -30.12
N LYS A 231 28.10 -12.25 -29.56
CA LYS A 231 28.33 -13.70 -29.50
C LYS A 231 27.31 -14.45 -28.64
N ALA A 232 26.93 -13.86 -27.50
CA ALA A 232 25.97 -14.42 -26.56
C ALA A 232 25.37 -13.33 -25.67
N PHE A 233 24.23 -13.59 -25.02
CA PHE A 233 23.69 -12.71 -24.01
C PHE A 233 24.66 -12.59 -22.82
N GLY A 234 24.97 -11.34 -22.43
CA GLY A 234 26.02 -11.07 -21.44
C GLY A 234 27.45 -11.21 -21.96
N ALA A 235 27.66 -11.15 -23.29
CA ALA A 235 29.01 -11.15 -23.87
C ALA A 235 29.85 -9.97 -23.36
N GLY A 236 31.13 -10.26 -23.10
CA GLY A 236 32.12 -9.27 -22.72
C GLY A 236 32.61 -8.42 -23.90
N PRO A 237 33.45 -7.40 -23.64
CA PRO A 237 33.86 -6.41 -24.63
C PRO A 237 34.67 -6.97 -25.81
N LYS A 238 35.30 -8.14 -25.67
CA LYS A 238 35.99 -8.83 -26.78
C LYS A 238 35.03 -9.56 -27.72
N ASP A 239 33.87 -9.97 -27.20
CA ASP A 239 32.89 -10.82 -27.89
C ASP A 239 31.69 -10.02 -28.45
N VAL A 240 31.73 -8.68 -28.33
CA VAL A 240 30.78 -7.75 -28.94
C VAL A 240 31.52 -6.88 -29.94
N GLN A 241 31.05 -6.87 -31.19
CA GLN A 241 31.65 -6.12 -32.29
C GLN A 241 30.65 -5.19 -32.96
N PHE A 242 31.12 -4.05 -33.43
CA PHE A 242 30.32 -3.12 -34.23
C PHE A 242 31.10 -2.63 -35.45
N TRP A 243 30.38 -2.12 -36.44
CA TRP A 243 30.99 -1.64 -37.67
C TRP A 243 31.57 -0.24 -37.49
N LEU A 244 32.89 -0.11 -37.61
CA LEU A 244 33.58 1.17 -37.64
C LEU A 244 33.89 1.54 -39.10
N LYS A 245 33.39 2.70 -39.53
CA LYS A 245 33.88 3.31 -40.78
C LYS A 245 35.19 4.03 -40.48
N GLU A 246 36.18 3.88 -41.34
CA GLU A 246 37.38 4.71 -41.27
C GLU A 246 37.00 6.14 -41.66
N ASP A 247 37.31 7.11 -40.80
CA ASP A 247 37.26 8.52 -41.17
C ASP A 247 38.40 8.76 -42.15
N SER A 248 38.04 8.98 -43.41
CA SER A 248 38.98 9.47 -44.42
C SER A 248 39.46 10.86 -43.98
N LYS A 249 40.63 10.93 -43.35
CA LYS A 249 41.37 12.19 -43.25
C LYS A 249 41.58 12.71 -44.68
N ASP A 250 41.02 13.88 -44.97
CA ASP A 250 41.20 14.62 -46.21
C ASP A 250 42.69 14.67 -46.57
N THR A 251 43.09 13.83 -47.52
CA THR A 251 44.25 14.07 -48.36
C THR A 251 43.71 14.17 -49.77
N LYS A 252 43.42 15.41 -50.19
CA LYS A 252 43.21 15.73 -51.60
C LYS A 252 44.44 15.27 -52.39
N LYS A 253 44.33 14.14 -53.08
CA LYS A 253 45.15 13.84 -54.26
C LYS A 253 44.23 13.63 -55.45
N GLN A 254 44.44 14.49 -56.44
CA GLN A 254 43.77 14.48 -57.74
C GLN A 254 44.09 13.21 -58.53
N GLY A 255 43.09 12.72 -59.26
CA GLY A 255 43.26 12.00 -60.52
C GLY A 255 43.53 10.49 -60.42
N GLY A 256 42.50 9.67 -60.67
CA GLY A 256 42.68 8.24 -60.95
C GLY A 256 41.40 7.43 -60.82
N LYS A 257 40.97 6.79 -61.91
CA LYS A 257 39.76 5.96 -62.03
C LYS A 257 39.71 4.83 -60.99
N GLY A 258 38.54 4.68 -60.35
CA GLY A 258 38.16 3.45 -59.63
C GLY A 258 38.52 3.39 -58.14
N ALA A 259 38.03 4.34 -57.32
CA ALA A 259 38.04 4.16 -55.87
C ALA A 259 36.95 3.14 -55.48
N LYS A 260 37.34 1.89 -55.16
CA LYS A 260 36.50 0.98 -54.37
C LYS A 260 36.10 1.73 -53.10
N ALA A 261 34.81 1.74 -52.77
CA ALA A 261 34.33 2.24 -51.49
C ALA A 261 35.17 1.59 -50.37
N GLN A 262 35.94 2.38 -49.64
CA GLN A 262 36.72 1.90 -48.49
C GLN A 262 35.74 1.27 -47.50
N GLY A 263 35.82 -0.05 -47.37
CA GLY A 263 34.95 -0.84 -46.52
C GLY A 263 35.31 -0.58 -45.06
N GLY A 264 34.32 -0.25 -44.24
CA GLY A 264 34.51 -0.31 -42.80
C GLY A 264 34.86 -1.73 -42.33
N GLN A 265 35.22 -1.86 -41.06
CA GLN A 265 35.55 -3.16 -40.46
C GLN A 265 34.78 -3.34 -39.16
N TYR A 266 34.48 -4.60 -38.82
CA TYR A 266 34.00 -4.92 -37.48
C TYR A 266 35.16 -4.81 -36.50
N ILE A 267 34.98 -4.00 -35.47
CA ILE A 267 35.91 -3.85 -34.35
C ILE A 267 35.23 -4.30 -33.06
N SER A 268 35.95 -4.98 -32.18
CA SER A 268 35.43 -5.32 -30.85
C SER A 268 35.28 -4.06 -29.99
N VAL A 269 34.35 -4.08 -29.04
CA VAL A 269 34.23 -2.99 -28.05
C VAL A 269 35.56 -2.80 -27.32
N TYR A 270 36.25 -3.88 -26.97
CA TYR A 270 37.58 -3.83 -26.35
C TYR A 270 38.60 -3.09 -27.22
N ASP A 271 38.77 -3.51 -28.48
CA ASP A 271 39.78 -2.95 -29.38
C ASP A 271 39.46 -1.49 -29.73
N PHE A 272 38.19 -1.13 -29.83
CA PHE A 272 37.78 0.25 -30.05
C PHE A 272 38.21 1.16 -28.88
N PHE A 273 37.90 0.78 -27.64
CA PHE A 273 38.28 1.56 -26.48
C PHE A 273 39.80 1.62 -26.28
N ALA A 274 40.52 0.52 -26.54
CA ALA A 274 41.97 0.49 -26.49
C ALA A 274 42.62 1.38 -27.56
N LYS A 275 42.12 1.36 -28.80
CA LYS A 275 42.68 2.15 -29.91
C LYS A 275 42.32 3.62 -29.83
N GLN A 276 41.03 3.93 -29.66
CA GLN A 276 40.47 5.28 -29.77
C GLN A 276 40.59 6.08 -28.47
N HIS A 277 40.29 5.46 -27.33
CA HIS A 277 40.25 6.13 -26.04
C HIS A 277 41.48 5.85 -25.16
N LYS A 278 42.38 4.94 -25.59
CA LYS A 278 43.51 4.46 -24.79
C LYS A 278 43.09 3.86 -23.44
N ILE A 279 41.90 3.27 -23.40
CA ILE A 279 41.35 2.62 -22.21
C ILE A 279 41.45 1.10 -22.41
N TYR A 280 42.21 0.45 -21.54
CA TYR A 280 42.40 -1.00 -21.54
C TYR A 280 41.49 -1.62 -20.46
N ILE A 281 40.41 -2.27 -20.91
CA ILE A 281 39.43 -2.90 -20.01
C ILE A 281 40.08 -4.06 -19.27
N LYS A 282 40.07 -4.02 -17.94
CA LYS A 282 40.77 -4.99 -17.10
C LYS A 282 40.02 -6.32 -17.06
N ASP A 283 38.72 -6.27 -16.77
CA ASP A 283 37.89 -7.47 -16.70
C ASP A 283 37.10 -7.65 -18.00
N THR A 284 37.70 -8.41 -18.92
CA THR A 284 37.08 -8.69 -20.23
C THR A 284 36.00 -9.78 -20.18
N GLN A 285 35.76 -10.41 -19.03
CA GLN A 285 34.68 -11.38 -18.83
C GLN A 285 33.38 -10.70 -18.40
N LEU A 286 33.45 -9.50 -17.83
CA LEU A 286 32.26 -8.72 -17.50
C LEU A 286 31.47 -8.31 -18.77
N PRO A 287 30.13 -8.37 -18.73
CA PRO A 287 29.29 -8.04 -19.86
C PRO A 287 29.40 -6.56 -20.22
N VAL A 288 29.27 -6.23 -21.50
CA VAL A 288 29.02 -4.83 -21.91
C VAL A 288 27.57 -4.43 -21.65
N ILE A 289 27.32 -3.15 -21.37
CA ILE A 289 25.96 -2.61 -21.16
C ILE A 289 25.44 -1.96 -22.44
N ASN A 290 24.20 -2.27 -22.84
CA ASN A 290 23.52 -1.54 -23.91
C ASN A 290 22.80 -0.31 -23.33
N VAL A 291 23.22 0.89 -23.75
CA VAL A 291 22.61 2.18 -23.39
C VAL A 291 21.74 2.77 -24.50
N GLY A 292 21.62 2.06 -25.63
CA GLY A 292 20.69 2.35 -26.71
C GLY A 292 19.40 1.54 -26.57
N ASP A 293 18.61 1.50 -27.65
CA ASP A 293 17.46 0.60 -27.74
C ASP A 293 17.85 -0.70 -28.47
N THR A 294 16.90 -1.63 -28.63
CA THR A 294 17.15 -2.92 -29.31
C THR A 294 17.39 -2.76 -30.81
N ALA A 295 16.83 -1.72 -31.44
CA ALA A 295 16.99 -1.45 -32.86
C ALA A 295 18.30 -0.70 -33.17
N ASN A 296 18.74 0.16 -32.24
CA ASN A 296 19.93 0.99 -32.31
C ASN A 296 20.78 0.79 -31.05
N PRO A 297 21.43 -0.37 -30.89
CA PRO A 297 22.19 -0.67 -29.70
C PRO A 297 23.46 0.19 -29.62
N ASN A 298 23.84 0.53 -28.40
CA ASN A 298 25.09 1.22 -28.09
C ASN A 298 25.73 0.54 -26.89
N TYR A 299 26.83 -0.17 -27.11
CA TYR A 299 27.49 -0.98 -26.10
C TYR A 299 28.66 -0.24 -25.47
N LEU A 300 28.66 -0.18 -24.14
CA LEU A 300 29.73 0.40 -23.35
C LEU A 300 30.33 -0.65 -22.41
N PRO A 301 31.66 -0.65 -22.20
CA PRO A 301 32.25 -1.35 -21.06
C PRO A 301 31.73 -0.79 -19.73
N LEU A 302 31.60 -1.64 -18.72
CA LEU A 302 31.12 -1.19 -17.40
C LEU A 302 32.08 -0.20 -16.72
N GLU A 303 33.38 -0.36 -16.93
CA GLU A 303 34.44 0.49 -16.35
C GLU A 303 34.36 1.96 -16.78
N VAL A 304 33.66 2.25 -17.88
CA VAL A 304 33.49 3.62 -18.39
C VAL A 304 32.13 4.23 -18.03
N CYS A 305 31.40 3.58 -17.12
CA CYS A 305 30.04 3.94 -16.73
C CYS A 305 29.96 4.22 -15.22
N TYR A 306 29.26 5.28 -14.85
CA TYR A 306 29.06 5.68 -13.45
C TYR A 306 27.56 5.89 -13.17
N VAL A 307 27.04 5.18 -12.17
CA VAL A 307 25.64 5.27 -11.72
C VAL A 307 25.39 6.62 -11.05
N LEU A 308 24.40 7.36 -11.56
CA LEU A 308 24.05 8.68 -11.02
C LEU A 308 23.30 8.57 -9.68
N PRO A 309 23.45 9.54 -8.77
CA PRO A 309 22.69 9.58 -7.51
C PRO A 309 21.21 9.90 -7.72
N GLY A 310 20.41 9.73 -6.66
CA GLY A 310 19.01 10.18 -6.63
C GLY A 310 18.05 9.38 -7.52
N GLN A 311 18.38 8.11 -7.81
CA GLN A 311 17.55 7.23 -8.62
C GLN A 311 16.72 6.29 -7.75
N PRO A 312 15.40 6.47 -7.64
CA PRO A 312 14.57 5.62 -6.80
C PRO A 312 14.49 4.19 -7.36
N CYS A 313 14.52 3.22 -6.46
CA CYS A 313 14.35 1.81 -6.76
C CYS A 313 12.90 1.40 -6.45
N ASN A 314 12.15 1.00 -7.48
CA ASN A 314 10.73 0.63 -7.37
C ASN A 314 10.52 -0.89 -7.35
N THR A 315 11.58 -1.68 -7.21
CA THR A 315 11.47 -3.15 -7.12
C THR A 315 11.16 -3.59 -5.70
N THR A 316 10.57 -4.78 -5.56
CA THR A 316 10.32 -5.38 -4.25
C THR A 316 11.64 -5.65 -3.53
N LEU A 317 11.77 -5.11 -2.31
CA LEU A 317 12.92 -5.36 -1.46
C LEU A 317 12.96 -6.83 -0.99
N SER A 318 14.15 -7.40 -0.85
CA SER A 318 14.33 -8.70 -0.20
C SER A 318 13.91 -8.64 1.27
N THR A 319 13.64 -9.78 1.91
CA THR A 319 13.28 -9.83 3.34
C THR A 319 14.33 -9.14 4.21
N ALA A 320 15.62 -9.32 3.92
CA ALA A 320 16.71 -8.67 4.65
C ALA A 320 16.72 -7.15 4.42
N GLN A 321 16.57 -6.69 3.17
CA GLN A 321 16.48 -5.26 2.84
C GLN A 321 15.25 -4.60 3.48
N ALA A 322 14.10 -5.27 3.47
CA ALA A 322 12.87 -4.81 4.11
C ALA A 322 13.06 -4.67 5.62
N GLN A 323 13.76 -5.60 6.29
CA GLN A 323 14.10 -5.47 7.71
C GLN A 323 15.01 -4.27 7.98
N GLN A 324 16.02 -4.01 7.14
CA GLN A 324 16.88 -2.83 7.28
C GLN A 324 16.10 -1.53 7.05
N MET A 325 15.22 -1.49 6.03
CA MET A 325 14.32 -0.36 5.79
C MET A 325 13.41 -0.10 7.00
N ILE A 326 12.85 -1.15 7.63
CA ILE A 326 12.04 -1.02 8.84
C ILE A 326 12.87 -0.42 9.98
N ARG A 327 14.09 -0.90 10.22
CA ARG A 327 14.98 -0.35 11.26
C ARG A 327 15.26 1.14 11.03
N PHE A 328 15.48 1.54 9.79
CA PHE A 328 15.69 2.93 9.43
C PHE A 328 14.42 3.80 9.57
N ALA A 329 13.24 3.23 9.31
CA ALA A 329 11.97 3.95 9.34
C ALA A 329 11.34 4.05 10.74
N VAL A 330 11.58 3.08 11.62
CA VAL A 330 11.01 3.03 12.98
C VAL A 330 11.68 4.08 13.86
N ARG A 331 10.93 5.13 14.20
CA ARG A 331 11.39 6.23 15.05
C ARG A 331 10.35 6.64 16.08
N LYS A 332 10.82 7.15 17.22
CA LYS A 332 9.93 7.67 18.24
C LYS A 332 9.23 8.95 17.73
N PRO A 333 8.06 9.29 18.29
CA PRO A 333 7.28 10.44 17.82
C PRO A 333 8.07 11.75 17.90
N PHE A 334 8.79 11.99 19.00
CA PHE A 334 9.64 13.17 19.17
C PHE A 334 10.71 13.31 18.07
N ASP A 335 11.40 12.21 17.72
CA ASP A 335 12.43 12.22 16.68
C ASP A 335 11.86 12.64 15.31
N ASN A 336 10.63 12.21 15.01
CA ASN A 336 9.93 12.59 13.78
C ASN A 336 9.49 14.06 13.81
N ALA A 337 8.89 14.53 14.91
CA ALA A 337 8.52 15.93 15.09
C ALA A 337 9.73 16.86 14.92
N THR A 338 10.85 16.55 15.58
CA THR A 338 12.10 17.30 15.47
C THR A 338 12.63 17.32 14.04
N SER A 339 12.64 16.18 13.34
CA SER A 339 13.09 16.15 11.94
C SER A 339 12.19 16.97 10.99
N ILE A 340 10.88 17.02 11.25
CA ILE A 340 9.94 17.81 10.46
C ILE A 340 10.27 19.30 10.58
N VAL A 341 10.44 19.82 11.79
CA VAL A 341 10.70 21.27 12.01
C VAL A 341 12.13 21.68 11.67
N THR A 342 13.12 20.80 11.85
CA THR A 342 14.54 21.15 11.60
C THR A 342 14.98 20.96 10.15
N LYS A 343 14.54 19.88 9.49
CA LYS A 343 14.96 19.51 8.12
C LYS A 343 13.80 19.50 7.14
N GLY A 344 12.62 19.07 7.58
CA GLY A 344 11.45 18.87 6.73
C GLY A 344 10.98 20.13 6.04
N LEU A 345 10.90 21.25 6.77
CA LEU A 345 10.51 22.55 6.20
C LEU A 345 11.43 22.99 5.05
N LYS A 346 12.75 22.85 5.24
CA LYS A 346 13.77 23.21 4.24
C LYS A 346 13.70 22.31 3.00
N ILE A 347 13.64 20.99 3.21
CA ILE A 347 13.60 20.00 2.13
C ILE A 347 12.28 20.05 1.34
N ALA A 348 11.16 20.35 2.01
CA ALA A 348 9.86 20.47 1.37
C ALA A 348 9.64 21.83 0.68
N GLY A 349 10.52 22.82 0.86
CA GLY A 349 10.38 24.15 0.26
C GLY A 349 9.38 25.05 0.98
N LEU A 350 9.24 24.86 2.28
CA LEU A 350 8.29 25.54 3.16
C LEU A 350 8.98 26.56 4.07
N SER A 351 10.16 27.02 3.66
CA SER A 351 10.95 28.04 4.34
C SER A 351 11.34 29.09 3.31
N SER A 352 11.14 30.37 3.65
CA SER A 352 11.54 31.50 2.80
C SER A 352 13.06 31.55 2.58
N GLU A 353 13.85 30.91 3.45
CA GLU A 353 15.31 30.73 3.26
C GLU A 353 15.62 29.88 2.03
N THR A 354 14.80 28.86 1.75
CA THR A 354 15.06 27.89 0.68
C THR A 354 14.19 28.13 -0.55
N ASN A 355 12.96 28.62 -0.39
CA ASN A 355 12.00 28.84 -1.46
C ASN A 355 11.54 30.31 -1.51
N PRO A 356 12.21 31.17 -2.30
CA PRO A 356 11.84 32.59 -2.41
C PRO A 356 10.45 32.82 -3.04
N LEU A 357 9.88 31.82 -3.73
CA LEU A 357 8.54 31.92 -4.31
C LEU A 357 7.45 32.07 -3.25
N LEU A 358 7.69 31.63 -2.00
CA LEU A 358 6.72 31.78 -0.90
C LEU A 358 6.37 33.25 -0.68
N ALA A 359 7.38 34.09 -0.46
CA ALA A 359 7.21 35.53 -0.28
C ALA A 359 6.59 36.20 -1.52
N GLN A 360 6.99 35.76 -2.72
CA GLN A 360 6.43 36.29 -3.97
C GLN A 360 4.94 35.97 -4.10
N PHE A 361 4.51 34.76 -3.75
CA PHE A 361 3.09 34.38 -3.76
C PHE A 361 2.30 34.87 -2.54
N GLY A 362 2.94 35.64 -1.64
CA GLY A 362 2.30 36.11 -0.41
C GLY A 362 1.92 34.97 0.54
N ILE A 363 2.65 33.86 0.49
CA ILE A 363 2.43 32.69 1.33
C ILE A 363 3.42 32.74 2.49
N ASP A 364 2.90 32.83 3.70
CA ASP A 364 3.65 32.70 4.93
C ASP A 364 3.35 31.35 5.60
N ILE A 365 4.38 30.72 6.17
CA ILE A 365 4.31 29.38 6.75
C ILE A 365 4.95 29.38 8.13
N SER A 366 4.15 29.05 9.14
CA SER A 366 4.62 28.78 10.50
C SER A 366 5.72 27.72 10.51
N GLN A 367 6.82 28.00 11.21
CA GLN A 367 7.94 27.07 11.36
C GLN A 367 7.72 26.04 12.48
N ASP A 368 6.64 26.19 13.27
CA ASP A 368 6.26 25.27 14.34
C ASP A 368 5.09 24.36 13.93
N LEU A 369 5.00 23.21 14.60
CA LEU A 369 3.83 22.35 14.55
C LEU A 369 2.64 23.05 15.22
N ILE A 370 1.47 22.95 14.61
CA ILE A 370 0.24 23.44 15.26
C ILE A 370 -0.07 22.60 16.50
N THR A 371 -0.59 23.27 17.53
CA THR A 371 -1.13 22.60 18.71
C THR A 371 -2.65 22.52 18.59
N VAL A 372 -3.22 21.34 18.84
CA VAL A 372 -4.66 21.10 18.84
C VAL A 372 -5.08 20.37 20.12
N SER A 373 -6.32 20.60 20.54
CA SER A 373 -6.89 19.87 21.67
C SER A 373 -7.28 18.46 21.25
N GLY A 374 -6.77 17.47 21.97
CA GLY A 374 -7.21 16.08 21.89
C GLY A 374 -7.91 15.66 23.18
N ARG A 375 -8.82 14.70 23.07
CA ARG A 375 -9.52 14.09 24.20
C ARG A 375 -9.11 12.63 24.30
N VAL A 376 -8.97 12.09 25.51
CA VAL A 376 -8.71 10.66 25.71
C VAL A 376 -9.99 10.00 26.20
N ILE A 377 -10.66 9.27 25.32
CA ILE A 377 -11.86 8.51 25.69
C ILE A 377 -11.49 7.21 26.41
N ALA A 378 -12.29 6.88 27.43
CA ALA A 378 -12.03 5.75 28.30
C ALA A 378 -12.10 4.43 27.54
N SER A 379 -11.03 3.63 27.64
CA SER A 379 -10.99 2.30 27.04
C SER A 379 -12.02 1.37 27.70
N PRO A 380 -12.77 0.59 26.91
CA PRO A 380 -13.70 -0.38 27.47
C PRO A 380 -12.95 -1.51 28.18
N LYS A 381 -13.64 -2.14 29.13
CA LYS A 381 -13.26 -3.45 29.66
C LYS A 381 -13.62 -4.53 28.65
N VAL A 382 -12.96 -5.68 28.77
CA VAL A 382 -13.29 -6.87 27.97
C VAL A 382 -13.82 -8.00 28.86
N GLY A 383 -14.94 -8.58 28.46
CA GLY A 383 -15.59 -9.68 29.14
C GLY A 383 -15.11 -11.04 28.62
N TYR A 384 -14.78 -11.96 29.52
CA TYR A 384 -14.50 -13.37 29.22
C TYR A 384 -15.58 -14.25 29.86
N GLY A 385 -15.48 -15.56 29.64
CA GLY A 385 -16.38 -16.55 30.24
C GLY A 385 -16.45 -16.41 31.76
N GLN A 386 -17.52 -16.94 32.36
CA GLN A 386 -17.79 -16.82 33.79
C GLN A 386 -17.92 -15.35 34.27
N ASN A 387 -18.40 -14.46 33.38
CA ASN A 387 -18.62 -13.02 33.65
C ASN A 387 -17.38 -12.26 34.16
N ARG A 388 -16.17 -12.72 33.85
CA ARG A 388 -14.94 -12.02 34.24
C ARG A 388 -14.74 -10.79 33.38
N GLN A 389 -14.66 -9.61 34.00
CA GLN A 389 -14.34 -8.34 33.35
C GLN A 389 -12.86 -8.02 33.52
N ILE A 390 -12.16 -7.78 32.42
CA ILE A 390 -10.71 -7.56 32.40
C ILE A 390 -10.45 -6.10 32.02
N PRO A 391 -9.73 -5.34 32.87
CA PRO A 391 -9.30 -4.00 32.51
C PRO A 391 -8.29 -4.06 31.36
N THR A 392 -8.32 -3.04 30.51
CA THR A 392 -7.41 -2.91 29.38
C THR A 392 -6.40 -1.80 29.66
N PHE A 393 -5.13 -2.04 29.34
CA PHE A 393 -4.04 -1.08 29.56
C PHE A 393 -3.37 -0.75 28.23
N GLY A 394 -3.47 0.51 27.78
CA GLY A 394 -2.97 0.91 26.45
C GLY A 394 -3.61 0.11 25.31
N GLY A 395 -4.86 -0.33 25.50
CA GLY A 395 -5.53 -1.23 24.56
C GLY A 395 -4.96 -2.65 24.52
N SER A 396 -4.29 -3.12 25.58
CA SER A 396 -3.81 -4.52 25.66
C SER A 396 -4.32 -5.21 26.92
N TRP A 397 -4.53 -6.52 26.82
CA TRP A 397 -4.85 -7.42 27.94
C TRP A 397 -4.23 -8.81 27.69
N ASN A 398 -4.28 -9.69 28.70
CA ASN A 398 -3.76 -11.05 28.60
C ASN A 398 -4.81 -12.08 29.05
N MET A 399 -4.82 -13.25 28.39
CA MET A 399 -5.62 -14.42 28.78
C MET A 399 -5.04 -15.19 29.97
N LEU A 400 -3.82 -14.85 30.36
CA LEU A 400 -3.19 -15.26 31.61
C LEU A 400 -2.91 -14.00 32.45
N PRO A 401 -3.90 -13.50 33.21
CA PRO A 401 -3.64 -12.48 34.21
C PRO A 401 -2.68 -13.03 35.26
N ARG A 402 -1.83 -12.16 35.83
CA ARG A 402 -0.97 -12.56 36.96
C ARG A 402 -1.85 -12.99 38.12
N ASP A 403 -1.45 -14.06 38.80
CA ASP A 403 -2.08 -14.55 40.03
C ASP A 403 -3.57 -14.93 39.86
N SER A 404 -3.94 -15.41 38.67
CA SER A 404 -5.30 -15.85 38.36
C SER A 404 -5.30 -17.04 37.40
N PRO A 405 -6.33 -17.91 37.46
CA PRO A 405 -6.49 -18.97 36.47
C PRO A 405 -6.72 -18.38 35.09
N SER A 406 -6.39 -19.17 34.06
CA SER A 406 -6.57 -18.79 32.67
C SER A 406 -8.00 -18.37 32.37
N LEU A 407 -8.13 -17.33 31.53
CA LEU A 407 -9.43 -16.87 31.05
C LEU A 407 -10.00 -17.85 30.03
N LYS A 408 -11.26 -18.22 30.22
CA LYS A 408 -12.04 -18.99 29.25
C LYS A 408 -12.75 -18.05 28.28
N PHE A 409 -12.86 -18.42 27.01
CA PHE A 409 -13.57 -17.62 26.02
C PHE A 409 -15.01 -17.32 26.44
N SER A 410 -15.53 -16.15 26.04
CA SER A 410 -16.90 -15.72 26.37
C SER A 410 -17.96 -16.70 25.87
N ASN A 411 -17.74 -17.26 24.68
CA ASN A 411 -18.47 -18.38 24.12
C ASN A 411 -17.45 -19.28 23.42
N ALA A 412 -17.28 -20.50 23.90
CA ALA A 412 -16.34 -21.44 23.31
C ALA A 412 -17.06 -22.38 22.33
N GLY A 413 -16.50 -22.54 21.14
CA GLY A 413 -16.93 -23.56 20.18
C GLY A 413 -16.59 -24.97 20.67
N SER A 414 -17.15 -25.98 20.02
CA SER A 414 -16.83 -27.39 20.27
C SER A 414 -16.20 -28.03 19.03
N MET A 415 -15.21 -28.89 19.27
CA MET A 415 -14.45 -29.57 18.23
C MET A 415 -14.32 -31.06 18.55
N GLN A 416 -15.10 -31.88 17.86
CA GLN A 416 -15.16 -33.32 18.10
C GLN A 416 -14.20 -34.09 17.19
N LYS A 417 -14.11 -33.70 15.91
CA LYS A 417 -13.26 -34.39 14.92
C LYS A 417 -12.25 -33.41 14.34
N TRP A 418 -10.99 -33.55 14.75
CA TRP A 418 -9.87 -32.78 14.21
C TRP A 418 -8.58 -33.59 14.26
N SER A 419 -7.60 -33.19 13.45
CA SER A 419 -6.27 -33.80 13.45
C SER A 419 -5.22 -32.76 13.04
N CYS A 420 -3.96 -33.18 13.03
CA CYS A 420 -2.82 -32.37 12.63
C CYS A 420 -2.05 -33.05 11.49
N VAL A 421 -1.60 -32.25 10.54
CA VAL A 421 -0.57 -32.63 9.57
C VAL A 421 0.67 -31.76 9.73
N TYR A 422 1.85 -32.37 9.68
CA TYR A 422 3.11 -31.68 9.50
C TYR A 422 3.58 -31.87 8.05
N ILE A 423 3.76 -30.76 7.33
CA ILE A 423 4.23 -30.77 5.94
C ILE A 423 5.75 -30.58 5.91
N GLU A 424 6.42 -31.49 5.21
CA GLU A 424 7.87 -31.52 5.03
C GLU A 424 8.22 -31.28 3.56
N MET A 425 9.18 -30.40 3.32
CA MET A 425 9.67 -30.06 1.98
C MET A 425 11.19 -29.93 2.03
N PRO A 426 11.93 -31.04 2.20
CA PRO A 426 13.35 -31.01 2.53
C PRO A 426 14.22 -30.39 1.43
N ASN A 427 13.79 -30.48 0.16
CA ASN A 427 14.49 -29.89 -0.97
C ASN A 427 14.39 -28.36 -0.98
N ASP A 428 13.19 -27.82 -0.73
CA ASP A 428 12.95 -26.37 -0.75
C ASP A 428 13.30 -25.68 0.58
N TYR A 429 13.18 -26.40 1.70
CA TYR A 429 13.38 -25.87 3.05
C TYR A 429 14.25 -26.80 3.92
N PRO A 430 15.54 -26.96 3.59
CA PRO A 430 16.44 -27.88 4.32
C PRO A 430 16.71 -27.47 5.77
N HIS A 431 16.44 -26.21 6.14
CA HIS A 431 16.62 -25.68 7.50
C HIS A 431 15.29 -25.53 8.27
N ALA A 432 14.21 -26.16 7.80
CA ALA A 432 12.93 -26.18 8.50
C ALA A 432 13.02 -26.90 9.86
N GLN A 433 12.04 -26.66 10.72
CA GLN A 433 11.96 -27.34 12.03
C GLN A 433 11.66 -28.83 11.84
N THR A 434 12.61 -29.70 12.12
CA THR A 434 12.35 -31.15 12.20
C THR A 434 11.72 -31.49 13.53
N PHE A 435 10.63 -32.27 13.51
CA PHE A 435 10.04 -32.86 14.71
C PHE A 435 10.39 -34.34 14.77
N THR A 436 10.66 -34.88 15.96
CA THR A 436 10.55 -36.33 16.20
C THR A 436 9.07 -36.69 16.40
N SER A 437 8.69 -37.96 16.26
CA SER A 437 7.29 -38.38 16.49
C SER A 437 6.84 -38.04 17.92
N ALA A 438 7.72 -38.25 18.91
CA ALA A 438 7.48 -37.85 20.30
C ALA A 438 7.37 -36.33 20.47
N GLY A 439 8.26 -35.55 19.84
CA GLY A 439 8.26 -34.09 19.95
C GLY A 439 7.01 -33.44 19.34
N LEU A 440 6.56 -33.93 18.17
CA LEU A 440 5.31 -33.47 17.58
C LEU A 440 4.11 -33.79 18.49
N THR A 441 4.08 -34.99 19.06
CA THR A 441 3.03 -35.40 20.00
C THR A 441 2.99 -34.52 21.24
N GLU A 442 4.15 -34.19 21.81
CA GLU A 442 4.23 -33.35 23.00
C GLU A 442 3.75 -31.91 22.75
N VAL A 443 4.12 -31.34 21.60
CA VAL A 443 3.64 -30.02 21.18
C VAL A 443 2.13 -30.01 21.00
N LEU A 444 1.57 -31.05 20.37
CA LEU A 444 0.13 -31.15 20.13
C LEU A 444 -0.67 -31.48 21.40
N ARG A 445 -0.09 -32.25 22.32
CA ARG A 445 -0.64 -32.46 23.68
C ARG A 445 -0.71 -31.14 24.43
N SER A 446 0.36 -30.35 24.40
CA SER A 446 0.40 -29.02 25.01
C SER A 446 -0.64 -28.08 24.39
N PHE A 447 -0.80 -28.11 23.07
CA PHE A 447 -1.82 -27.33 22.39
C PHE A 447 -3.25 -27.78 22.75
N HIS A 448 -3.51 -29.08 22.80
CA HIS A 448 -4.80 -29.63 23.21
C HIS A 448 -5.17 -29.23 24.64
N ALA A 449 -4.21 -29.23 25.57
CA ALA A 449 -4.40 -28.71 26.91
C ALA A 449 -4.79 -27.21 26.91
N VAL A 450 -4.10 -26.38 26.11
CA VAL A 450 -4.44 -24.95 25.95
C VAL A 450 -5.85 -24.74 25.38
N LEU A 451 -6.32 -25.59 24.46
CA LEU A 451 -7.71 -25.53 23.98
C LEU A 451 -8.70 -25.76 25.14
N GLY A 452 -8.44 -26.74 26.00
CA GLY A 452 -9.24 -26.99 27.20
C GLY A 452 -9.20 -25.85 28.22
N ASP A 453 -8.00 -25.31 28.50
CA ASP A 453 -7.80 -24.17 29.41
C ASP A 453 -8.57 -22.92 28.98
N THR A 454 -8.63 -22.70 27.66
CA THR A 454 -9.38 -21.57 27.06
C THR A 454 -10.88 -21.85 26.94
N GLY A 455 -11.33 -23.04 27.34
CA GLY A 455 -12.74 -23.44 27.40
C GLY A 455 -13.28 -24.10 26.12
N ILE A 456 -12.46 -24.30 25.08
CA ILE A 456 -12.88 -25.04 23.89
C ILE A 456 -13.07 -26.51 24.26
N ALA A 457 -14.29 -27.02 24.09
CA ALA A 457 -14.58 -28.43 24.24
C ALA A 457 -14.04 -29.22 23.05
N ALA A 458 -12.73 -29.50 23.08
CA ALA A 458 -11.99 -30.23 22.06
C ALA A 458 -11.73 -31.68 22.49
N SER A 459 -12.23 -32.64 21.73
CA SER A 459 -11.85 -34.06 21.87
C SER A 459 -10.35 -34.24 21.55
N PRO A 460 -9.69 -35.29 22.06
CA PRO A 460 -8.31 -35.58 21.66
C PRO A 460 -8.17 -35.63 20.13
N PRO A 461 -7.10 -35.08 19.54
CA PRO A 461 -6.94 -35.08 18.10
C PRO A 461 -6.75 -36.51 17.58
N LEU A 462 -7.31 -36.80 16.40
CA LEU A 462 -7.24 -38.14 15.79
C LEU A 462 -5.79 -38.51 15.43
N GLN A 463 -5.39 -39.71 15.85
CA GLN A 463 -4.08 -40.32 15.65
C GLN A 463 -4.11 -41.37 14.52
N PRO A 464 -2.97 -41.69 13.89
CA PRO A 464 -1.67 -41.03 14.06
C PRO A 464 -1.64 -39.64 13.41
N PHE A 465 -0.85 -38.72 13.98
CA PHE A 465 -0.56 -37.45 13.32
C PHE A 465 0.13 -37.68 11.98
N GLN A 466 -0.40 -37.07 10.93
CA GLN A 466 0.09 -37.30 9.59
C GLN A 466 1.34 -36.45 9.32
N ARG A 467 2.34 -37.07 8.71
CA ARG A 467 3.48 -36.39 8.12
C ARG A 467 3.35 -36.49 6.61
N LEU A 468 3.41 -35.34 5.95
CA LEU A 468 3.24 -35.25 4.51
C LEU A 468 4.52 -34.66 3.93
N GLN A 469 5.30 -35.49 3.25
CA GLN A 469 6.44 -35.01 2.49
C GLN A 469 5.98 -34.62 1.09
N LEU A 470 6.25 -33.37 0.70
CA LEU A 470 5.94 -32.84 -0.62
C LEU A 470 7.22 -32.56 -1.39
N SER A 471 7.18 -32.86 -2.69
CA SER A 471 8.31 -32.61 -3.59
C SER A 471 8.36 -31.15 -4.06
N HIS A 472 7.20 -30.50 -4.20
CA HIS A 472 7.02 -29.11 -4.63
C HIS A 472 5.64 -28.58 -4.17
N ASN A 473 5.37 -27.28 -4.33
CA ASN A 473 4.12 -26.66 -3.84
C ASN A 473 2.83 -27.24 -4.46
N ASP A 474 2.89 -27.74 -5.70
CA ASP A 474 1.74 -28.28 -6.44
C ASP A 474 1.62 -29.81 -6.37
N ASP A 475 2.24 -30.43 -5.37
CA ASP A 475 2.26 -31.88 -5.20
C ASP A 475 0.83 -32.41 -4.98
N PRO A 476 0.36 -33.38 -5.79
CA PRO A 476 -1.03 -33.87 -5.74
C PRO A 476 -1.39 -34.51 -4.40
N GLU A 477 -0.41 -34.97 -3.62
CA GLU A 477 -0.66 -35.57 -2.30
C GLU A 477 -1.27 -34.57 -1.31
N LEU A 478 -0.97 -33.27 -1.45
CA LEU A 478 -1.63 -32.24 -0.64
C LEU A 478 -3.13 -32.18 -0.92
N GLU A 479 -3.52 -32.25 -2.19
CA GLU A 479 -4.93 -32.26 -2.57
C GLU A 479 -5.65 -33.52 -2.07
N ALA A 480 -5.01 -34.68 -2.23
CA ALA A 480 -5.54 -35.96 -1.73
C ALA A 480 -5.75 -35.93 -0.21
N LEU A 481 -4.78 -35.38 0.54
CA LEU A 481 -4.89 -35.16 1.97
C LEU A 481 -6.07 -34.26 2.32
N MET A 482 -6.16 -33.09 1.69
CA MET A 482 -7.20 -32.09 1.97
C MET A 482 -8.60 -32.66 1.71
N LYS A 483 -8.77 -33.44 0.63
CA LYS A 483 -10.02 -34.13 0.32
C LYS A 483 -10.42 -35.15 1.39
N ARG A 484 -9.47 -35.99 1.85
CA ARG A 484 -9.70 -36.97 2.93
C ARG A 484 -10.01 -36.30 4.27
N ALA A 485 -9.30 -35.22 4.60
CA ALA A 485 -9.54 -34.45 5.81
C ALA A 485 -10.95 -33.84 5.77
N ALA A 486 -11.35 -33.28 4.63
CA ALA A 486 -12.63 -32.62 4.46
C ALA A 486 -13.85 -33.55 4.60
N SER A 487 -13.70 -34.85 4.35
CA SER A 487 -14.80 -35.82 4.53
C SER A 487 -14.94 -36.33 5.97
N SER A 488 -13.92 -36.15 6.82
CA SER A 488 -13.84 -36.79 8.13
C SER A 488 -13.65 -35.83 9.31
N LEU A 489 -13.15 -34.62 9.07
CA LEU A 489 -12.79 -33.64 10.09
C LEU A 489 -13.63 -32.36 9.99
N GLN A 490 -13.81 -31.69 11.13
CA GLN A 490 -14.34 -30.32 11.21
C GLN A 490 -13.24 -29.29 10.93
N LEU A 491 -12.02 -29.58 11.36
CA LEU A 491 -10.87 -28.68 11.24
C LEU A 491 -9.57 -29.49 11.10
N LEU A 492 -8.68 -29.04 10.21
CA LEU A 492 -7.32 -29.56 10.06
C LEU A 492 -6.29 -28.54 10.56
N PHE A 493 -5.46 -28.93 11.52
CA PHE A 493 -4.32 -28.14 11.94
C PHE A 493 -3.11 -28.45 11.05
N VAL A 494 -2.54 -27.43 10.42
CA VAL A 494 -1.46 -27.60 9.43
C VAL A 494 -0.18 -26.94 9.94
N ILE A 495 0.85 -27.73 10.17
CA ILE A 495 2.19 -27.23 10.50
C ILE A 495 2.99 -27.14 9.20
N LEU A 496 3.38 -25.92 8.85
CA LEU A 496 4.17 -25.59 7.66
C LEU A 496 5.67 -25.62 7.99
N PRO A 497 6.55 -26.00 7.03
CA PRO A 497 7.98 -26.11 7.27
C PRO A 497 8.64 -24.73 7.52
N ALA A 498 8.15 -23.69 6.84
CA ALA A 498 8.65 -22.32 6.95
C ALA A 498 7.49 -21.31 6.75
N THR A 499 7.74 -20.14 6.14
CA THR A 499 6.70 -19.25 5.59
C THR A 499 6.58 -19.36 4.06
N PRO A 500 6.29 -20.55 3.50
CA PRO A 500 6.09 -20.73 2.06
C PRO A 500 4.75 -20.10 1.64
N ILE A 501 4.79 -18.89 1.08
CA ILE A 501 3.58 -18.19 0.63
C ILE A 501 2.78 -19.06 -0.39
N PRO A 502 3.40 -19.71 -1.40
CA PRO A 502 2.66 -20.53 -2.36
C PRO A 502 1.96 -21.74 -1.72
N LEU A 503 2.64 -22.48 -0.84
CA LEU A 503 2.05 -23.61 -0.12
C LEU A 503 0.90 -23.16 0.79
N TYR A 504 1.06 -22.03 1.50
CA TYR A 504 -0.02 -21.47 2.32
C TYR A 504 -1.25 -21.15 1.47
N ASN A 505 -1.06 -20.49 0.33
CA ASN A 505 -2.13 -20.15 -0.60
C ASN A 505 -2.86 -21.41 -1.09
N ARG A 506 -2.11 -22.45 -1.49
CA ARG A 506 -2.64 -23.75 -1.91
C ARG A 506 -3.48 -24.42 -0.81
N VAL A 507 -2.99 -24.46 0.44
CA VAL A 507 -3.74 -25.01 1.58
C VAL A 507 -5.05 -24.25 1.80
N LYS A 508 -5.04 -22.91 1.69
CA LYS A 508 -6.25 -22.09 1.84
C LYS A 508 -7.23 -22.27 0.70
N TYR A 509 -6.77 -22.33 -0.55
CA TYR A 509 -7.64 -22.60 -1.69
C TYR A 509 -8.32 -23.97 -1.58
N LEU A 510 -7.54 -25.03 -1.32
CA LEU A 510 -8.08 -26.38 -1.17
C LEU A 510 -9.06 -26.50 0.00
N GLY A 511 -8.74 -25.86 1.14
CA GLY A 511 -9.59 -25.87 2.33
C GLY A 511 -10.85 -25.04 2.20
N ASP A 512 -10.71 -23.77 1.82
CA ASP A 512 -11.80 -22.79 1.89
C ASP A 512 -12.73 -22.85 0.67
N VAL A 513 -12.19 -23.10 -0.53
CA VAL A 513 -12.91 -23.06 -1.81
C VAL A 513 -13.26 -24.47 -2.28
N LYS A 514 -12.26 -25.35 -2.43
CA LYS A 514 -12.45 -26.64 -3.12
C LYS A 514 -13.19 -27.68 -2.30
N TYR A 515 -12.82 -27.84 -1.02
CA TYR A 515 -13.35 -28.93 -0.20
C TYR A 515 -14.16 -28.48 1.00
N GLY A 516 -14.04 -27.24 1.47
CA GLY A 516 -14.85 -26.74 2.59
C GLY A 516 -14.49 -27.32 3.95
N ILE A 517 -13.21 -27.29 4.31
CA ILE A 517 -12.69 -27.64 5.63
C ILE A 517 -11.96 -26.45 6.26
N HIS A 518 -12.24 -26.19 7.54
CA HIS A 518 -11.47 -25.19 8.27
C HIS A 518 -10.01 -25.61 8.41
N THR A 519 -9.10 -24.69 8.08
CA THR A 519 -7.66 -24.89 8.33
C THR A 519 -7.10 -23.78 9.21
N VAL A 520 -6.25 -24.15 10.16
CA VAL A 520 -5.38 -23.21 10.90
C VAL A 520 -3.93 -23.62 10.65
N CYS A 521 -3.11 -22.68 10.20
CA CYS A 521 -1.72 -22.96 9.86
C CYS A 521 -0.78 -22.37 10.91
N SER A 522 0.29 -23.09 11.24
CA SER A 522 1.39 -22.64 12.09
C SER A 522 2.73 -22.93 11.42
N VAL A 523 3.72 -22.08 11.62
CA VAL A 523 5.10 -22.37 11.18
C VAL A 523 5.77 -23.27 12.22
N GLY A 524 6.45 -24.32 11.78
CA GLY A 524 7.12 -25.30 12.65
C GLY A 524 8.04 -24.66 13.67
N THR A 525 8.91 -23.74 13.24
CA THR A 525 9.85 -23.03 14.13
C THR A 525 9.15 -22.16 15.18
N LYS A 526 7.95 -21.63 14.89
CA LYS A 526 7.20 -20.81 15.85
C LYS A 526 6.51 -21.63 16.92
N ILE A 527 5.91 -22.76 16.54
CA ILE A 527 5.20 -23.63 17.49
C ILE A 527 6.17 -24.47 18.32
N ALA A 528 7.35 -24.79 17.80
CA ALA A 528 8.39 -25.50 18.52
C ALA A 528 9.20 -24.60 19.47
N ASN A 529 9.09 -23.28 19.37
CA ASN A 529 9.88 -22.37 20.20
C ASN A 529 9.42 -22.43 21.66
N PRO A 530 10.25 -22.91 22.60
CA PRO A 530 9.87 -23.00 24.01
C PRO A 530 9.69 -21.61 24.65
N LYS A 531 10.41 -20.58 24.15
CA LYS A 531 10.29 -19.21 24.66
C LYS A 531 8.99 -18.59 24.17
N GLY A 532 8.02 -18.45 25.07
CA GLY A 532 6.71 -17.85 24.78
C GLY A 532 5.74 -18.81 24.06
N GLN A 533 5.99 -20.12 24.12
CA GLN A 533 5.17 -21.14 23.46
C GLN A 533 3.71 -21.05 23.88
N ASP A 534 3.41 -20.99 25.18
CA ASP A 534 2.04 -20.92 25.70
C ASP A 534 1.27 -19.72 25.14
N GLN A 535 1.88 -18.53 25.13
CA GLN A 535 1.26 -17.34 24.53
C GLN A 535 0.97 -17.53 23.03
N TYR A 536 1.87 -18.19 22.31
CA TYR A 536 1.68 -18.51 20.89
C TYR A 536 0.53 -19.52 20.69
N LEU A 537 0.48 -20.59 21.49
CA LEU A 537 -0.59 -21.59 21.46
C LEU A 537 -1.95 -20.97 21.80
N ARG A 538 -2.01 -20.07 22.76
CA ARG A 538 -3.24 -19.33 23.10
C ARG A 538 -3.69 -18.40 21.96
N ASN A 539 -2.75 -17.76 21.27
CA ASN A 539 -3.07 -16.99 20.06
C ASN A 539 -3.57 -17.88 18.91
N LEU A 540 -3.15 -19.15 18.83
CA LEU A 540 -3.76 -20.13 17.93
C LEU A 540 -5.18 -20.49 18.38
N ALA A 541 -5.40 -20.71 19.68
CA ALA A 541 -6.72 -21.02 20.24
C ALA A 541 -7.77 -19.94 19.92
N LEU A 542 -7.39 -18.65 19.93
CA LEU A 542 -8.26 -17.55 19.47
C LEU A 542 -8.83 -17.79 18.07
N LYS A 543 -7.98 -18.26 17.13
CA LYS A 543 -8.39 -18.52 15.74
C LYS A 543 -9.25 -19.78 15.63
N PHE A 544 -8.90 -20.83 16.38
CA PHE A 544 -9.70 -22.05 16.43
C PHE A 544 -11.12 -21.74 16.88
N ASN A 545 -11.26 -21.02 18.00
CA ASN A 545 -12.57 -20.70 18.55
C ASN A 545 -13.46 -19.93 17.56
N LEU A 546 -12.91 -18.89 16.90
CA LEU A 546 -13.65 -18.10 15.92
C LEU A 546 -14.11 -18.93 14.71
N LYS A 547 -13.27 -19.87 14.23
CA LYS A 547 -13.66 -20.79 13.14
C LYS A 547 -14.70 -21.81 13.57
N LEU A 548 -14.72 -22.16 14.84
CA LEU A 548 -15.73 -23.05 15.43
C LEU A 548 -17.02 -22.32 15.82
N GLY A 549 -17.19 -21.05 15.42
CA GLY A 549 -18.39 -20.24 15.71
C GLY A 549 -18.43 -19.63 17.10
N GLY A 550 -17.34 -19.73 17.88
CA GLY A 550 -17.22 -19.15 19.22
C GLY A 550 -16.98 -17.64 19.21
N ASN A 551 -17.06 -17.04 20.40
CA ASN A 551 -16.68 -15.66 20.66
C ASN A 551 -15.59 -15.61 21.74
N ASN A 552 -14.44 -15.04 21.41
CA ASN A 552 -13.29 -15.02 22.32
C ASN A 552 -13.55 -14.12 23.54
N HIS A 553 -14.01 -12.90 23.31
CA HIS A 553 -14.25 -11.91 24.35
C HIS A 553 -15.36 -10.95 23.94
N LEU A 554 -16.00 -10.35 24.93
CA LEU A 554 -17.02 -9.33 24.78
C LEU A 554 -16.42 -7.94 25.04
N VAL A 555 -16.96 -6.92 24.40
CA VAL A 555 -16.70 -5.53 24.79
C VAL A 555 -17.74 -5.14 25.83
N ASP A 556 -17.36 -4.36 26.85
CA ASP A 556 -18.25 -3.89 27.89
C ASP A 556 -19.54 -3.26 27.29
N PRO A 557 -20.73 -3.81 27.59
CA PRO A 557 -22.01 -3.32 27.06
C PRO A 557 -22.26 -1.83 27.33
N THR A 558 -21.72 -1.28 28.43
CA THR A 558 -21.86 0.15 28.76
C THR A 558 -21.22 1.08 27.72
N HIS A 559 -20.22 0.58 26.98
CA HIS A 559 -19.55 1.31 25.89
C HIS A 559 -20.12 0.99 24.49
N LEU A 560 -21.13 0.11 24.40
CA LEU A 560 -21.75 -0.31 23.14
C LEU A 560 -23.07 0.43 22.85
N GLY A 561 -23.66 1.08 23.84
CA GLY A 561 -24.88 1.89 23.66
C GLY A 561 -26.01 1.08 23.01
N PHE A 562 -26.65 1.64 21.98
CA PHE A 562 -27.80 1.02 21.31
C PHE A 562 -27.48 -0.28 20.54
N ILE A 563 -26.21 -0.67 20.42
CA ILE A 563 -25.86 -1.99 19.90
C ILE A 563 -26.40 -3.09 20.84
N THR A 564 -26.51 -2.82 22.15
CA THR A 564 -27.05 -3.76 23.14
C THR A 564 -28.57 -3.98 23.05
N GLU A 565 -29.25 -3.27 22.14
CA GLU A 565 -30.65 -3.52 21.81
C GLU A 565 -30.79 -4.70 20.83
N ASN A 566 -29.68 -5.22 20.31
CA ASN A 566 -29.63 -6.31 19.33
C ASN A 566 -30.44 -6.05 18.05
N LYS A 567 -30.56 -4.77 17.67
CA LYS A 567 -31.30 -4.30 16.49
C LYS A 567 -30.42 -3.59 15.45
N THR A 568 -29.11 -3.60 15.65
CA THR A 568 -28.15 -2.91 14.79
C THR A 568 -27.15 -3.90 14.21
N MET A 569 -27.05 -3.92 12.88
CA MET A 569 -26.02 -4.64 12.16
C MET A 569 -24.84 -3.70 11.90
N ILE A 570 -23.63 -4.21 12.06
CA ILE A 570 -22.40 -3.49 11.72
C ILE A 570 -21.75 -4.22 10.54
N VAL A 571 -21.35 -3.45 9.54
CA VAL A 571 -20.82 -3.95 8.26
C VAL A 571 -19.44 -3.34 8.02
N GLY A 572 -18.49 -4.15 7.57
CA GLY A 572 -17.20 -3.70 7.06
C GLY A 572 -17.08 -4.00 5.58
N ILE A 573 -16.55 -3.04 4.79
CA ILE A 573 -16.36 -3.17 3.34
C ILE A 573 -14.95 -2.70 2.99
N ASP A 574 -14.23 -3.49 2.19
CA ASP A 574 -12.92 -3.14 1.63
C ASP A 574 -12.81 -3.62 0.18
N VAL A 575 -11.87 -3.04 -0.58
CA VAL A 575 -11.50 -3.46 -1.93
C VAL A 575 -9.98 -3.60 -2.04
N THR A 576 -9.53 -4.72 -2.58
CA THR A 576 -8.11 -4.93 -2.89
C THR A 576 -7.85 -4.82 -4.39
N HIS A 577 -6.71 -4.21 -4.74
CA HIS A 577 -6.31 -3.94 -6.12
C HIS A 577 -5.03 -4.69 -6.51
N PRO A 578 -4.84 -4.95 -7.82
CA PRO A 578 -3.57 -5.41 -8.35
C PRO A 578 -2.46 -4.36 -8.16
N THR A 579 -1.27 -4.79 -7.74
CA THR A 579 -0.08 -3.96 -7.63
C THR A 579 0.56 -3.67 -9.00
N ALA A 580 1.60 -2.83 -9.03
CA ALA A 580 2.32 -2.45 -10.25
C ALA A 580 3.20 -3.61 -10.77
N GLY A 581 2.55 -4.64 -11.32
CA GLY A 581 3.17 -5.86 -11.83
C GLY A 581 2.10 -6.91 -12.17
N GLU A 582 1.00 -6.89 -11.43
CA GLU A 582 -0.13 -7.82 -11.50
C GLU A 582 -1.16 -7.40 -12.58
N LYS A 583 -0.72 -7.16 -13.82
CA LYS A 583 -1.57 -6.55 -14.87
C LYS A 583 -2.85 -7.32 -15.21
N LYS A 584 -2.91 -8.63 -14.90
CA LYS A 584 -4.05 -9.51 -15.21
C LYS A 584 -4.98 -9.74 -14.01
N ALA A 585 -4.62 -9.32 -12.80
CA ALA A 585 -5.41 -9.63 -11.62
C ALA A 585 -6.60 -8.66 -11.45
N PRO A 586 -7.78 -9.16 -11.05
CA PRO A 586 -8.96 -8.32 -10.85
C PRO A 586 -8.84 -7.50 -9.56
N SER A 587 -9.76 -6.55 -9.38
CA SER A 587 -10.04 -6.01 -8.06
C SER A 587 -11.11 -6.85 -7.39
N ILE A 588 -11.01 -7.01 -6.06
CA ILE A 588 -11.91 -7.90 -5.31
C ILE A 588 -12.46 -7.10 -4.15
N ALA A 589 -13.79 -7.03 -4.06
CA ALA A 589 -14.47 -6.46 -2.92
C ALA A 589 -14.77 -7.53 -1.87
N SER A 590 -14.75 -7.11 -0.62
CA SER A 590 -15.14 -7.92 0.52
C SER A 590 -16.20 -7.20 1.35
N MET A 591 -17.12 -7.98 1.92
CA MET A 591 -18.06 -7.49 2.93
C MET A 591 -18.13 -8.47 4.08
N VAL A 592 -18.02 -7.97 5.30
CA VAL A 592 -18.26 -8.71 6.55
C VAL A 592 -19.38 -8.04 7.32
N ALA A 593 -20.16 -8.81 8.06
CA ALA A 593 -21.24 -8.26 8.87
C ALA A 593 -21.37 -8.99 10.21
N SER A 594 -21.67 -8.24 11.27
CA SER A 594 -22.05 -8.82 12.56
C SER A 594 -23.39 -9.54 12.43
N ILE A 595 -23.56 -10.61 13.19
CA ILE A 595 -24.82 -11.37 13.23
C ILE A 595 -25.67 -11.07 14.48
N ASP A 596 -25.08 -10.43 15.49
CA ASP A 596 -25.72 -10.07 16.75
C ASP A 596 -24.96 -8.96 17.49
N GLN A 597 -25.50 -8.55 18.64
CA GLN A 597 -24.91 -7.58 19.57
C GLN A 597 -23.66 -8.07 20.30
N LYS A 598 -23.34 -9.38 20.26
CA LYS A 598 -22.15 -9.93 20.95
C LYS A 598 -20.89 -9.66 20.15
N LEU A 599 -21.02 -9.31 18.86
CA LEU A 599 -19.93 -8.91 17.97
C LEU A 599 -18.81 -9.95 17.88
N GLY A 600 -19.14 -11.23 18.10
CA GLY A 600 -18.16 -12.32 18.11
C GLY A 600 -17.95 -12.99 16.76
N GLN A 601 -18.96 -12.96 15.90
CA GLN A 601 -18.97 -13.65 14.61
C GLN A 601 -19.26 -12.67 13.48
N TRP A 602 -18.39 -12.70 12.47
CA TRP A 602 -18.40 -11.79 11.32
C TRP A 602 -18.27 -12.54 9.98
N PRO A 603 -19.24 -13.37 9.58
CA PRO A 603 -19.13 -14.10 8.32
C PRO A 603 -18.97 -13.16 7.12
N GLY A 604 -18.14 -13.55 6.17
CA GLY A 604 -17.72 -12.71 5.05
C GLY A 604 -18.22 -13.18 3.68
N ILE A 605 -18.26 -12.27 2.71
CA ILE A 605 -18.53 -12.55 1.30
C ILE A 605 -17.55 -11.78 0.40
N LEU A 606 -17.19 -12.38 -0.74
CA LEU A 606 -16.26 -11.84 -1.74
C LEU A 606 -16.98 -11.64 -3.08
N SER A 607 -16.62 -10.60 -3.80
CA SER A 607 -17.11 -10.34 -5.16
C SER A 607 -16.00 -9.79 -6.06
N ILE A 608 -15.85 -10.38 -7.26
CA ILE A 608 -14.92 -9.91 -8.28
C ILE A 608 -15.48 -8.65 -8.93
N GLN A 609 -14.68 -7.57 -8.94
CA GLN A 609 -15.08 -6.33 -9.61
C GLN A 609 -15.04 -6.49 -11.14
N PRO A 610 -15.99 -5.88 -11.86
CA PRO A 610 -16.06 -6.00 -13.32
C PRO A 610 -14.91 -5.29 -14.04
N LYS A 611 -14.28 -4.30 -13.39
CA LYS A 611 -13.12 -3.57 -13.92
C LYS A 611 -11.94 -3.67 -12.94
N ALA A 612 -10.75 -3.87 -13.47
CA ALA A 612 -9.53 -3.78 -12.69
C ALA A 612 -9.33 -2.35 -12.15
N ARG A 613 -8.85 -2.25 -10.91
CA ARG A 613 -8.63 -0.99 -10.17
C ARG A 613 -9.89 -0.14 -9.97
N GLN A 614 -11.07 -0.79 -10.00
CA GLN A 614 -12.32 -0.15 -9.63
C GLN A 614 -12.47 -0.14 -8.11
N GLU A 615 -12.34 1.05 -7.52
CA GLU A 615 -12.47 1.27 -6.07
C GLU A 615 -13.91 1.09 -5.57
N LEU A 616 -14.92 1.51 -6.36
CA LEU A 616 -16.33 1.43 -5.97
C LEU A 616 -16.92 0.03 -6.18
N VAL A 617 -17.64 -0.49 -5.19
CA VAL A 617 -18.13 -1.87 -5.21
C VAL A 617 -19.41 -2.00 -6.02
N ALA A 618 -19.35 -2.72 -7.14
CA ALA A 618 -20.52 -2.92 -8.02
C ALA A 618 -21.61 -3.87 -7.46
N ASP A 619 -21.24 -4.84 -6.62
CA ASP A 619 -22.11 -5.97 -6.23
C ASP A 619 -22.69 -5.85 -4.80
N LEU A 620 -22.78 -4.62 -4.27
CA LEU A 620 -23.21 -4.40 -2.88
C LEU A 620 -24.63 -4.90 -2.59
N THR A 621 -25.51 -4.92 -3.61
CA THR A 621 -26.89 -5.38 -3.48
C THR A 621 -26.93 -6.85 -3.02
N GLU A 622 -26.30 -7.75 -3.76
CA GLU A 622 -26.32 -9.18 -3.42
C GLU A 622 -25.50 -9.49 -2.18
N MET A 623 -24.36 -8.80 -1.99
CA MET A 623 -23.55 -8.93 -0.78
C MET A 623 -24.35 -8.60 0.48
N LEU A 624 -25.05 -7.46 0.52
CA LEU A 624 -25.84 -7.07 1.70
C LEU A 624 -27.07 -7.97 1.88
N LYS A 625 -27.77 -8.38 0.81
CA LYS A 625 -28.89 -9.35 0.90
C LYS A 625 -28.46 -10.63 1.59
N SER A 626 -27.29 -11.17 1.23
CA SER A 626 -26.70 -12.34 1.88
C SER A 626 -26.49 -12.12 3.37
N ARG A 627 -25.93 -10.98 3.78
CA ARG A 627 -25.68 -10.66 5.20
C ARG A 627 -26.97 -10.43 6.00
N LEU A 628 -27.98 -9.78 5.43
CA LEU A 628 -29.30 -9.58 6.04
C LEU A 628 -30.03 -10.92 6.29
N ARG A 629 -29.95 -11.87 5.35
CA ARG A 629 -30.49 -13.22 5.56
C ARG A 629 -29.75 -13.92 6.69
N LEU A 630 -28.43 -13.78 6.75
CA LEU A 630 -27.60 -14.43 7.77
C LEU A 630 -27.85 -13.87 9.17
N TRP A 631 -28.14 -12.58 9.30
CA TRP A 631 -28.61 -11.98 10.55
C TRP A 631 -29.80 -12.76 11.11
N ARG A 632 -30.87 -12.94 10.33
CA ARG A 632 -32.04 -13.72 10.79
C ARG A 632 -31.69 -15.18 11.10
N GLN A 633 -30.97 -15.84 10.20
CA GLN A 633 -30.71 -17.28 10.28
C GLN A 633 -29.71 -17.66 11.40
N LYS A 634 -28.55 -16.99 11.46
CA LYS A 634 -27.48 -17.30 12.44
C LYS A 634 -27.61 -16.47 13.71
N GLY A 635 -28.01 -15.20 13.60
CA GLY A 635 -28.30 -14.35 14.76
C GLY A 635 -29.61 -14.70 15.47
N LYS A 636 -30.44 -15.57 14.85
CA LYS A 636 -31.74 -16.03 15.37
C LYS A 636 -32.72 -14.89 15.61
N HIS A 637 -32.74 -13.91 14.71
CA HIS A 637 -33.62 -12.75 14.77
C HIS A 637 -34.92 -13.00 14.00
N SER A 638 -36.05 -12.65 14.61
CA SER A 638 -37.35 -12.64 13.94
C SER A 638 -37.42 -11.57 12.86
N GLU A 639 -36.83 -10.39 13.13
CA GLU A 639 -36.86 -9.19 12.29
C GLU A 639 -35.47 -8.90 11.68
N PHE A 640 -35.47 -8.08 10.63
CA PHE A 640 -34.24 -7.50 10.08
C PHE A 640 -33.76 -6.32 10.95
N PRO A 641 -32.47 -5.94 10.91
CA PRO A 641 -31.96 -4.89 11.80
C PRO A 641 -32.64 -3.54 11.51
N GLU A 642 -32.95 -2.77 12.55
CA GLU A 642 -33.51 -1.42 12.36
C GLU A 642 -32.44 -0.42 11.89
N ASN A 643 -31.17 -0.70 12.18
CA ASN A 643 -30.04 0.17 11.90
C ASN A 643 -28.90 -0.62 11.24
N ILE A 644 -28.22 -0.01 10.26
CA ILE A 644 -27.01 -0.57 9.64
C ILE A 644 -25.89 0.47 9.69
N ILE A 645 -24.80 0.15 10.38
CA ILE A 645 -23.58 0.97 10.40
C ILE A 645 -22.56 0.35 9.44
N VAL A 646 -22.14 1.11 8.44
CA VAL A 646 -21.16 0.68 7.43
C VAL A 646 -19.82 1.39 7.68
N TYR A 647 -18.77 0.61 7.91
CA TYR A 647 -17.38 1.08 7.88
C TYR A 647 -16.74 0.72 6.54
N ARG A 648 -16.47 1.73 5.71
CA ARG A 648 -15.94 1.59 4.35
C ARG A 648 -14.45 1.96 4.31
N ASP A 649 -13.57 0.98 4.17
CA ASP A 649 -12.13 1.20 3.95
C ASP A 649 -11.82 1.21 2.45
N GLY A 650 -10.71 1.80 2.02
CA GLY A 650 -10.22 1.75 0.64
C GLY A 650 -10.48 3.00 -0.20
N VAL A 651 -11.40 3.88 0.19
CA VAL A 651 -11.74 5.08 -0.60
C VAL A 651 -11.00 6.34 -0.16
N SER A 652 -10.63 7.18 -1.13
CA SER A 652 -10.00 8.49 -0.90
C SER A 652 -11.03 9.62 -0.78
N GLU A 653 -10.61 10.79 -0.27
CA GLU A 653 -11.48 11.98 -0.11
C GLU A 653 -12.22 12.37 -1.41
N GLY A 654 -11.56 12.26 -2.57
CA GLY A 654 -12.18 12.54 -3.87
C GLY A 654 -13.26 11.54 -4.31
N GLN A 655 -13.45 10.46 -3.56
CA GLN A 655 -14.43 9.40 -3.84
C GLN A 655 -15.59 9.36 -2.85
N TYR A 656 -15.64 10.27 -1.87
CA TYR A 656 -16.72 10.30 -0.87
C TYR A 656 -18.08 10.54 -1.50
N GLN A 657 -18.18 11.47 -2.45
CA GLN A 657 -19.43 11.73 -3.17
C GLN A 657 -19.83 10.53 -4.06
N PRO A 658 -18.93 9.91 -4.84
CA PRO A 658 -19.23 8.65 -5.53
C PRO A 658 -19.72 7.50 -4.63
N VAL A 659 -19.29 7.41 -3.36
CA VAL A 659 -19.86 6.42 -2.41
C VAL A 659 -21.34 6.69 -2.17
N LEU A 660 -21.75 7.95 -2.02
CA LEU A 660 -23.16 8.32 -1.86
C LEU A 660 -23.97 8.13 -3.14
N ASP A 661 -23.39 8.48 -4.29
CA ASP A 661 -24.12 8.47 -5.57
C ASP A 661 -24.21 7.07 -6.19
N GLN A 662 -23.27 6.17 -5.88
CA GLN A 662 -23.14 4.87 -6.55
C GLN A 662 -23.24 3.67 -5.60
N GLU A 663 -22.62 3.71 -4.41
CA GLU A 663 -22.65 2.57 -3.48
C GLU A 663 -23.91 2.56 -2.59
N LEU A 664 -24.29 3.71 -2.04
CA LEU A 664 -25.47 3.81 -1.17
C LEU A 664 -26.77 3.35 -1.87
N PRO A 665 -27.06 3.68 -3.15
CA PRO A 665 -28.24 3.17 -3.84
C PRO A 665 -28.30 1.64 -3.91
N LEU A 666 -27.14 0.96 -4.04
CA LEU A 666 -27.06 -0.50 -4.07
C LEU A 666 -27.37 -1.10 -2.70
N LEU A 667 -26.83 -0.52 -1.63
CA LEU A 667 -27.19 -0.91 -0.25
C LEU A 667 -28.68 -0.71 0.04
N ARG A 668 -29.25 0.39 -0.47
CA ARG A 668 -30.69 0.68 -0.36
C ARG A 668 -31.54 -0.30 -1.17
N ALA A 669 -31.11 -0.67 -2.38
CA ALA A 669 -31.78 -1.66 -3.21
C ALA A 669 -31.90 -3.01 -2.49
N ALA A 670 -30.81 -3.48 -1.88
CA ALA A 670 -30.81 -4.69 -1.06
C ALA A 670 -31.85 -4.64 0.07
N CYS A 671 -31.94 -3.51 0.76
CA CYS A 671 -32.92 -3.34 1.84
C CYS A 671 -34.35 -3.31 1.29
N LYS A 672 -34.61 -2.61 0.18
CA LYS A 672 -35.92 -2.55 -0.47
C LYS A 672 -36.42 -3.93 -0.90
N GLU A 673 -35.53 -4.81 -1.34
CA GLU A 673 -35.87 -6.16 -1.78
C GLU A 673 -36.10 -7.15 -0.62
N ILE A 674 -35.49 -6.92 0.54
CA ILE A 674 -35.49 -7.87 1.67
C ILE A 674 -36.48 -7.47 2.78
N TYR A 675 -36.62 -6.18 3.06
CA TYR A 675 -37.44 -5.71 4.18
C TYR A 675 -38.92 -5.80 3.82
N PRO A 676 -39.79 -6.18 4.78
CA PRO A 676 -41.22 -6.22 4.54
C PRO A 676 -41.78 -4.79 4.40
N ALA A 677 -42.88 -4.65 3.64
CA ALA A 677 -43.49 -3.34 3.35
C ALA A 677 -43.80 -2.46 4.58
N PRO A 678 -44.27 -3.00 5.73
CA PRO A 678 -44.48 -2.18 6.94
C PRO A 678 -43.20 -1.52 7.46
N ASP A 679 -42.06 -2.20 7.38
CA ASP A 679 -40.78 -1.66 7.86
C ASP A 679 -40.20 -0.64 6.88
N GLN A 680 -40.40 -0.85 5.58
CA GLN A 680 -40.07 0.15 4.57
C GLN A 680 -40.87 1.45 4.79
N LYS A 681 -42.16 1.36 5.12
CA LYS A 681 -43.01 2.52 5.45
C LYS A 681 -42.52 3.28 6.69
N LYS A 682 -41.86 2.59 7.63
CA LYS A 682 -41.21 3.21 8.80
C LYS A 682 -39.83 3.81 8.49
N GLY A 683 -39.36 3.73 7.25
CA GLY A 683 -38.04 4.19 6.83
C GLY A 683 -36.91 3.29 7.32
N LEU A 684 -37.16 1.98 7.51
CA LEU A 684 -36.12 1.04 7.92
C LEU A 684 -35.43 0.36 6.72
N PRO A 685 -34.14 0.01 6.86
CA PRO A 685 -33.27 0.37 7.98
C PRO A 685 -32.72 1.80 7.85
N ARG A 686 -32.41 2.42 9.00
CA ARG A 686 -31.61 3.65 9.04
C ARG A 686 -30.14 3.30 8.80
N MET A 687 -29.40 4.12 8.06
CA MET A 687 -27.99 3.87 7.76
C MET A 687 -27.06 4.98 8.23
N THR A 688 -25.87 4.57 8.67
CA THR A 688 -24.70 5.46 8.85
C THR A 688 -23.55 4.86 8.06
N VAL A 689 -22.91 5.65 7.20
CA VAL A 689 -21.74 5.23 6.40
C VAL A 689 -20.54 6.08 6.81
N ALA A 690 -19.54 5.41 7.38
CA ALA A 690 -18.29 6.03 7.80
C ALA A 690 -17.12 5.46 6.98
N VAL A 691 -16.42 6.33 6.28
CA VAL A 691 -15.17 6.00 5.59
C VAL A 691 -14.04 5.88 6.61
N VAL A 692 -13.22 4.84 6.49
CA VAL A 692 -12.07 4.57 7.35
C VAL A 692 -10.78 4.83 6.58
N GLY A 693 -10.16 5.98 6.84
CA GLY A 693 -8.83 6.33 6.35
C GLY A 693 -7.75 5.77 7.27
N LYS A 694 -7.25 4.56 7.01
CA LYS A 694 -6.05 4.02 7.70
C LYS A 694 -4.74 4.44 7.03
N ARG A 695 -4.79 4.97 5.80
CA ARG A 695 -3.63 5.33 4.97
C ARG A 695 -3.44 6.83 4.70
N HIS A 696 -3.27 7.66 5.74
CA HIS A 696 -2.93 9.09 5.61
C HIS A 696 -1.59 9.52 6.27
N HIS A 697 -1.18 10.76 6.03
CA HIS A 697 0.08 11.32 6.53
C HIS A 697 -0.02 12.10 7.83
N THR A 698 -1.21 12.43 8.32
CA THR A 698 -1.42 13.09 9.62
C THR A 698 -0.85 12.26 10.78
N ARG A 699 -0.11 12.91 11.69
CA ARG A 699 0.45 12.33 12.92
C ARG A 699 0.21 13.32 14.07
N PHE A 700 0.05 12.79 15.28
CA PHE A 700 -0.11 13.59 16.48
C PHE A 700 0.97 13.24 17.49
N TYR A 701 1.44 14.25 18.19
CA TYR A 701 2.54 14.18 19.14
C TYR A 701 2.03 14.76 20.46
N PRO A 702 2.25 14.08 21.61
CA PRO A 702 1.91 14.66 22.90
C PRO A 702 2.76 15.91 23.14
N THR A 703 2.13 16.99 23.64
CA THR A 703 2.83 18.25 23.97
C THR A 703 3.59 18.15 25.29
N MET A 704 3.14 17.28 26.20
CA MET A 704 3.75 17.04 27.51
C MET A 704 4.05 15.55 27.71
N ALA A 705 5.13 15.24 28.42
CA ALA A 705 5.51 13.85 28.72
C ALA A 705 4.42 13.09 29.52
N ALA A 706 3.64 13.79 30.35
CA ALA A 706 2.54 13.21 31.12
C ALA A 706 1.39 12.70 30.23
N ASP A 707 1.25 13.24 29.02
CA ASP A 707 0.24 12.85 28.04
C ASP A 707 0.74 11.80 27.05
N ALA A 708 2.01 11.42 27.16
CA ALA A 708 2.60 10.37 26.36
C ALA A 708 2.37 8.98 26.96
N ASP A 709 2.27 7.97 26.10
CA ASP A 709 2.45 6.57 26.48
C ASP A 709 3.93 6.21 26.63
N LYS A 710 4.22 4.95 27.02
CA LYS A 710 5.60 4.47 27.20
C LYS A 710 6.46 4.56 25.94
N GLY A 711 5.84 4.58 24.75
CA GLY A 711 6.52 4.71 23.47
C GLY A 711 6.73 6.17 23.02
N GLY A 712 6.24 7.15 23.80
CA GLY A 712 6.25 8.57 23.45
C GLY A 712 5.10 9.00 22.52
N ASN A 713 4.12 8.11 22.27
CA ASN A 713 2.94 8.42 21.45
C ASN A 713 1.84 9.04 22.32
N THR A 714 0.78 9.56 21.71
CA THR A 714 -0.43 9.93 22.47
C THR A 714 -1.03 8.68 23.12
N LYS A 715 -1.80 8.84 24.20
CA LYS A 715 -2.45 7.71 24.89
C LYS A 715 -3.47 6.99 23.99
N ALA A 716 -3.64 5.69 24.20
CA ALA A 716 -4.72 4.92 23.58
C ALA A 716 -6.08 5.55 23.95
N GLY A 717 -6.98 5.69 22.98
CA GLY A 717 -8.23 6.43 23.12
C GLY A 717 -8.13 7.91 22.76
N THR A 718 -6.99 8.41 22.27
CA THR A 718 -6.89 9.82 21.83
C THR A 718 -7.78 10.06 20.61
N VAL A 719 -8.70 11.01 20.72
CA VAL A 719 -9.60 11.52 19.68
C VAL A 719 -9.28 12.98 19.39
N ILE A 720 -9.19 13.32 18.11
CA ILE A 720 -8.98 14.68 17.63
C ILE A 720 -10.01 14.95 16.53
N ASP A 721 -10.96 15.83 16.83
CA ASP A 721 -12.09 16.20 15.97
C ASP A 721 -12.20 17.72 15.78
N ARG A 722 -11.15 18.47 16.16
CA ARG A 722 -11.07 19.93 16.03
C ARG A 722 -9.67 20.39 15.60
N GLY A 723 -9.61 21.58 15.01
CA GLY A 723 -8.36 22.26 14.62
C GLY A 723 -7.69 21.73 13.33
N VAL A 724 -7.85 20.44 13.04
CA VAL A 724 -7.37 19.78 11.80
C VAL A 724 -8.49 19.19 10.93
N THR A 725 -9.74 19.35 11.37
CA THR A 725 -10.98 18.91 10.74
C THR A 725 -11.82 20.14 10.34
N GLU A 726 -12.82 19.93 9.49
CA GLU A 726 -13.75 20.98 9.07
C GLU A 726 -15.05 20.90 9.87
N ALA A 727 -15.52 22.02 10.41
CA ALA A 727 -16.70 22.06 11.28
C ALA A 727 -17.99 21.60 10.58
N ARG A 728 -18.05 21.69 9.25
CA ARG A 728 -19.18 21.25 8.41
C ARG A 728 -19.13 19.76 8.09
N SER A 729 -17.98 19.13 8.29
CA SER A 729 -17.78 17.70 8.09
C SER A 729 -17.89 16.97 9.42
N TRP A 730 -18.46 15.78 9.39
CA TRP A 730 -18.41 14.91 10.57
C TRP A 730 -17.25 13.93 10.44
N ASP A 731 -16.08 14.38 10.87
CA ASP A 731 -14.87 13.58 10.83
C ASP A 731 -14.02 13.71 12.10
N PHE A 732 -13.22 12.67 12.38
CA PHE A 732 -12.34 12.64 13.54
C PHE A 732 -11.19 11.66 13.34
N PHE A 733 -10.08 11.93 14.01
CA PHE A 733 -8.98 10.99 14.14
C PHE A 733 -9.09 10.25 15.46
N LEU A 734 -8.87 8.93 15.45
CA LEU A 734 -8.86 8.09 16.64
C LEU A 734 -7.60 7.23 16.68
N GLN A 735 -6.85 7.33 17.76
CA GLN A 735 -5.79 6.39 18.10
C GLN A 735 -6.28 5.42 19.17
N ALA A 736 -6.90 4.30 18.78
CA ALA A 736 -7.51 3.37 19.72
C ALA A 736 -6.51 2.49 20.52
N HIS A 737 -5.23 2.50 20.14
CA HIS A 737 -4.20 1.56 20.60
C HIS A 737 -2.91 2.27 21.00
N THR A 738 -2.08 1.59 21.80
CA THR A 738 -0.66 1.95 21.96
C THR A 738 0.16 1.32 20.83
N ALA A 739 0.94 2.14 20.13
CA ALA A 739 1.83 1.64 19.09
C ALA A 739 2.95 0.81 19.72
N LEU A 740 3.16 -0.42 19.23
CA LEU A 740 4.20 -1.30 19.74
C LEU A 740 5.60 -0.77 19.44
N GLN A 741 5.76 -0.12 18.28
CA GLN A 741 7.00 0.46 17.82
C GLN A 741 6.71 1.68 16.95
N GLY A 742 7.63 2.64 16.97
CA GLY A 742 7.58 3.81 16.12
C GLY A 742 6.51 4.83 16.52
N THR A 743 6.08 5.62 15.53
CA THR A 743 5.02 6.61 15.70
C THR A 743 3.68 6.02 15.29
N ALA A 744 2.71 6.11 16.19
CA ALA A 744 1.35 5.67 16.01
C ALA A 744 0.70 6.40 14.82
N ARG A 745 -0.15 5.66 14.11
CA ARG A 745 -1.01 6.22 13.08
C ARG A 745 -2.44 6.16 13.61
N PRO A 746 -3.06 7.29 13.95
CA PRO A 746 -4.49 7.31 14.22
C PRO A 746 -5.23 6.94 12.94
N ALA A 747 -6.39 6.32 13.04
CA ALA A 747 -7.29 6.17 11.89
C ALA A 747 -8.15 7.43 11.76
N HIS A 748 -8.42 7.86 10.52
CA HIS A 748 -9.34 8.95 10.21
C HIS A 748 -10.71 8.37 9.87
N TYR A 749 -11.75 8.84 10.52
CA TYR A 749 -13.12 8.43 10.26
C TYR A 749 -13.89 9.63 9.70
N TYR A 750 -14.52 9.46 8.55
CA TYR A 750 -15.33 10.48 7.90
C TYR A 750 -16.74 9.95 7.65
N VAL A 751 -17.74 10.54 8.28
CA VAL A 751 -19.14 10.13 8.12
C VAL A 751 -19.71 10.82 6.88
N VAL A 752 -19.94 10.04 5.82
CA VAL A 752 -20.51 10.55 4.56
C VAL A 752 -22.04 10.54 4.58
N LEU A 753 -22.65 9.66 5.39
CA LEU A 753 -24.09 9.58 5.61
C LEU A 753 -24.37 9.25 7.07
N ASP A 754 -25.35 9.93 7.67
CA ASP A 754 -25.93 9.51 8.95
C ASP A 754 -27.44 9.76 9.04
N GLU A 755 -28.17 8.69 9.34
CA GLU A 755 -29.59 8.72 9.69
C GLU A 755 -29.85 8.17 11.10
N ILE A 756 -28.97 7.29 11.60
CA ILE A 756 -29.13 6.62 12.89
C ILE A 756 -28.95 7.64 14.01
N PHE A 757 -27.82 8.34 14.01
CA PHE A 757 -27.47 9.22 15.10
C PHE A 757 -28.27 10.52 15.06
N ARG A 758 -28.63 11.03 13.87
CA ARG A 758 -29.60 12.12 13.70
C ARG A 758 -30.96 11.79 14.32
N ALA A 759 -31.50 10.60 14.06
CA ALA A 759 -32.76 10.18 14.65
C ALA A 759 -32.68 10.06 16.18
N ARG A 760 -31.51 9.69 16.71
CA ARG A 760 -31.26 9.64 18.16
C ARG A 760 -31.12 11.02 18.79
N TYR A 761 -30.40 11.94 18.13
CA TYR A 761 -30.27 13.33 18.56
C TYR A 761 -31.65 13.98 18.76
N ALA A 762 -32.56 13.77 17.82
CA ALA A 762 -33.92 14.29 17.90
C ALA A 762 -34.69 13.81 19.13
N LYS A 763 -34.38 12.61 19.65
CA LYS A 763 -35.02 12.03 20.86
C LYS A 763 -34.34 12.46 22.15
N THR A 764 -33.05 12.76 22.12
CA THR A 764 -32.29 13.24 23.29
C THR A 764 -31.48 14.49 22.94
N PRO A 765 -32.15 15.65 22.73
CA PRO A 765 -31.46 16.90 22.46
C PRO A 765 -30.52 17.24 23.64
N GLY A 766 -29.28 17.62 23.34
CA GLY A 766 -28.25 17.96 24.35
C GLY A 766 -27.24 16.86 24.66
N LYS A 767 -27.49 15.60 24.25
CA LYS A 767 -26.44 14.57 24.28
C LYS A 767 -25.45 14.80 23.13
N ASN A 768 -24.14 14.73 23.42
CA ASN A 768 -23.12 14.82 22.39
C ASN A 768 -23.08 13.53 21.56
N ILE A 769 -23.68 13.58 20.38
CA ILE A 769 -23.79 12.46 19.45
C ILE A 769 -22.44 12.09 18.83
N ALA A 770 -21.53 13.06 18.66
CA ALA A 770 -20.18 12.78 18.20
C ALA A 770 -19.46 11.86 19.20
N ASP A 771 -19.61 12.11 20.51
CA ASP A 771 -19.04 11.25 21.55
C ASP A 771 -19.64 9.84 21.52
N GLU A 772 -20.94 9.70 21.27
CA GLU A 772 -21.58 8.38 21.15
C GLU A 772 -20.98 7.56 19.99
N PHE A 773 -20.81 8.17 18.83
CA PHE A 773 -20.20 7.49 17.69
C PHE A 773 -18.70 7.22 17.90
N GLN A 774 -17.95 8.18 18.43
CA GLN A 774 -16.51 8.02 18.72
C GLN A 774 -16.25 6.90 19.75
N ASN A 775 -17.05 6.84 20.82
CA ASN A 775 -16.97 5.76 21.81
C ASN A 775 -17.32 4.40 21.18
N LEU A 776 -18.37 4.34 20.35
CA LEU A 776 -18.72 3.12 19.64
C LEU A 776 -17.59 2.68 18.68
N THR A 777 -17.01 3.60 17.92
CA THR A 777 -15.89 3.31 17.02
C THR A 777 -14.65 2.84 17.80
N GLN A 778 -14.34 3.44 18.95
CA GLN A 778 -13.28 2.94 19.84
C GLN A 778 -13.59 1.51 20.31
N SER A 779 -14.80 1.25 20.79
CA SER A 779 -15.27 -0.07 21.20
C SER A 779 -15.10 -1.13 20.10
N MET A 780 -15.36 -0.77 18.83
CA MET A 780 -15.13 -1.67 17.70
C MET A 780 -13.66 -2.05 17.53
N CYS A 781 -12.70 -1.22 17.94
CA CYS A 781 -11.28 -1.60 17.92
C CYS A 781 -10.94 -2.68 18.94
N TYR A 782 -11.76 -2.86 19.99
CA TYR A 782 -11.60 -3.91 21.00
C TYR A 782 -12.33 -5.21 20.63
N ALA A 783 -13.24 -5.18 19.65
CA ALA A 783 -14.00 -6.36 19.19
C ALA A 783 -13.22 -7.29 18.24
N PHE A 784 -11.94 -7.01 17.96
CA PHE A 784 -11.14 -7.85 17.07
C PHE A 784 -10.68 -9.13 17.77
N GLY A 785 -11.32 -10.26 17.45
CA GLY A 785 -11.16 -11.53 18.15
C GLY A 785 -9.84 -12.25 17.89
N ARG A 786 -9.01 -11.84 16.92
CA ARG A 786 -7.76 -12.54 16.60
C ARG A 786 -6.59 -12.16 17.53
N ALA A 787 -6.76 -11.19 18.42
CA ALA A 787 -5.71 -10.75 19.35
C ALA A 787 -6.30 -10.24 20.67
N THR A 788 -5.51 -10.28 21.74
CA THR A 788 -5.85 -9.66 23.05
C THR A 788 -5.40 -8.19 23.11
N LYS A 789 -5.65 -7.47 22.02
CA LYS A 789 -5.27 -6.06 21.86
C LYS A 789 -6.31 -5.33 21.02
N ALA A 790 -6.52 -4.06 21.35
CA ALA A 790 -7.19 -3.12 20.48
C ALA A 790 -6.37 -2.92 19.20
N VAL A 791 -7.04 -3.00 18.07
CA VAL A 791 -6.44 -2.77 16.75
C VAL A 791 -6.41 -1.29 16.41
N SER A 792 -5.65 -0.92 15.37
CA SER A 792 -5.39 0.48 15.03
C SER A 792 -6.57 1.22 14.38
N TYR A 793 -7.56 0.48 13.91
CA TYR A 793 -8.82 0.93 13.34
C TYR A 793 -9.88 -0.14 13.62
N CYS A 794 -11.15 0.20 13.41
CA CYS A 794 -12.28 -0.59 13.88
C CYS A 794 -12.29 -2.01 13.28
N ALA A 795 -12.65 -3.01 14.09
CA ALA A 795 -12.67 -4.41 13.68
C ALA A 795 -13.48 -4.73 12.41
N PRO A 796 -14.65 -4.10 12.12
CA PRO A 796 -15.39 -4.38 10.88
C PRO A 796 -14.55 -4.15 9.62
N ALA A 797 -13.91 -2.98 9.51
CA ALA A 797 -13.01 -2.66 8.40
C ALA A 797 -11.80 -3.60 8.37
N TYR A 798 -11.22 -3.92 9.53
CA TYR A 798 -10.09 -4.84 9.59
C TYR A 798 -10.46 -6.27 9.17
N TYR A 799 -11.65 -6.76 9.53
CA TYR A 799 -12.11 -8.07 9.06
C TYR A 799 -12.33 -8.09 7.54
N ALA A 800 -12.86 -7.01 6.95
CA ALA A 800 -12.96 -6.88 5.50
C ALA A 800 -11.57 -6.92 4.84
N ASP A 801 -10.58 -6.21 5.38
CA ASP A 801 -9.19 -6.29 4.89
C ASP A 801 -8.63 -7.71 4.93
N VAL A 802 -8.79 -8.42 6.05
CA VAL A 802 -8.29 -9.79 6.20
C VAL A 802 -8.98 -10.72 5.20
N LEU A 803 -10.24 -10.47 4.88
CA LEU A 803 -10.98 -11.21 3.87
C LEU A 803 -10.48 -10.89 2.44
N CYS A 804 -10.16 -9.63 2.14
CA CYS A 804 -9.47 -9.22 0.91
C CYS A 804 -8.06 -9.83 0.79
N GLU A 805 -7.29 -9.89 1.87
CA GLU A 805 -5.99 -10.59 1.89
C GLU A 805 -6.18 -12.09 1.59
N ARG A 806 -7.23 -12.70 2.15
CA ARG A 806 -7.56 -14.10 1.90
C ARG A 806 -7.94 -14.35 0.44
N SER A 807 -8.66 -13.46 -0.23
CA SER A 807 -9.02 -13.64 -1.64
C SER A 807 -7.81 -13.62 -2.57
N ARG A 808 -6.76 -12.86 -2.24
CA ARG A 808 -5.49 -12.89 -2.98
C ARG A 808 -4.80 -14.25 -2.91
N CYS A 809 -4.99 -14.99 -1.82
CA CYS A 809 -4.49 -16.36 -1.70
C CYS A 809 -5.17 -17.32 -2.70
N TYR A 810 -6.47 -17.13 -2.97
CA TYR A 810 -7.21 -18.00 -3.89
C TYR A 810 -6.78 -17.79 -5.34
N LEU A 811 -6.48 -16.54 -5.71
CA LEU A 811 -6.04 -16.15 -7.05
C LEU A 811 -4.53 -15.92 -7.11
N SER A 812 -3.72 -16.67 -6.34
CA SER A 812 -2.28 -16.41 -6.23
C SER A 812 -1.56 -16.48 -7.58
N SER A 813 -2.03 -17.30 -8.52
CA SER A 813 -1.52 -17.37 -9.90
C SER A 813 -1.65 -16.05 -10.69
N LEU A 814 -2.60 -15.18 -10.30
CA LEU A 814 -2.82 -13.88 -10.92
C LEU A 814 -2.13 -12.74 -10.15
N PHE A 815 -2.04 -12.87 -8.83
CA PHE A 815 -1.44 -11.86 -7.94
C PHE A 815 0.06 -12.05 -7.69
N GLU A 816 0.64 -13.22 -8.01
CA GLU A 816 2.08 -13.45 -7.95
C GLU A 816 2.67 -13.39 -9.35
N THR A 817 3.72 -12.58 -9.53
CA THR A 817 4.48 -12.60 -10.79
C THR A 817 5.44 -13.78 -10.73
N PRO A 818 5.39 -14.76 -11.66
CA PRO A 818 6.31 -15.88 -11.63
C PRO A 818 7.76 -15.38 -11.76
N PRO A 819 8.73 -16.04 -11.11
CA PRO A 819 10.14 -15.77 -11.38
C PRO A 819 10.42 -15.97 -12.87
N ALA A 820 11.26 -15.10 -13.43
CA ALA A 820 11.53 -15.00 -14.87
C ALA A 820 12.01 -16.29 -15.57
N SER A 821 12.26 -17.38 -14.83
CA SER A 821 12.60 -18.70 -15.36
C SER A 821 11.42 -19.47 -15.97
N GLU A 822 10.17 -19.06 -15.72
CA GLU A 822 8.96 -19.72 -16.26
C GLU A 822 8.17 -18.85 -17.24
N ALA A 823 8.71 -17.69 -17.63
CA ALA A 823 8.12 -16.85 -18.66
C ALA A 823 8.28 -17.54 -20.04
N THR A 824 7.42 -18.52 -20.33
CA THR A 824 7.20 -18.98 -21.69
C THR A 824 6.72 -17.77 -22.50
N SER A 825 7.45 -17.48 -23.58
CA SER A 825 7.11 -16.46 -24.55
C SER A 825 5.76 -16.78 -25.18
N THR A 826 4.69 -16.28 -24.57
CA THR A 826 3.36 -16.26 -25.19
C THR A 826 3.28 -14.97 -26.00
N VAL A 827 3.25 -15.16 -27.33
CA VAL A 827 3.03 -14.14 -28.34
C VAL A 827 1.81 -13.29 -27.95
N GLU A 828 1.93 -11.96 -28.10
CA GLU A 828 0.83 -10.99 -27.97
C GLU A 828 -0.23 -11.26 -29.05
N GLY A 829 -1.04 -12.30 -28.86
CA GLY A 829 -2.34 -12.45 -29.49
C GLY A 829 -3.38 -11.71 -28.65
N ALA A 830 -4.34 -11.06 -29.29
CA ALA A 830 -5.47 -10.38 -28.68
C ALA A 830 -6.26 -11.34 -27.76
N ALA A 831 -5.84 -11.47 -26.50
CA ALA A 831 -6.52 -12.27 -25.50
C ALA A 831 -7.70 -11.46 -24.96
N SER A 832 -8.90 -12.04 -25.06
CA SER A 832 -10.10 -11.62 -24.35
C SER A 832 -9.78 -11.35 -22.87
N GLY A 833 -10.39 -10.32 -22.30
CA GLY A 833 -10.25 -10.00 -20.88
C GLY A 833 -10.61 -11.21 -19.99
N PRO A 834 -10.11 -11.25 -18.73
CA PRO A 834 -10.37 -12.36 -17.83
C PRO A 834 -11.88 -12.65 -17.71
N ASN A 835 -12.27 -13.92 -17.82
CA ASN A 835 -13.66 -14.33 -17.66
C ASN A 835 -14.08 -14.15 -16.20
N ILE A 836 -14.82 -13.08 -15.91
CA ILE A 836 -15.27 -12.70 -14.57
C ILE A 836 -16.05 -13.84 -13.90
N GLY A 837 -16.88 -14.57 -14.65
CA GLY A 837 -17.65 -15.69 -14.12
C GLY A 837 -16.77 -16.83 -13.62
N ALA A 838 -15.69 -17.15 -14.35
CA ALA A 838 -14.72 -18.16 -13.92
C ALA A 838 -13.95 -17.71 -12.68
N LEU A 839 -13.49 -16.45 -12.66
CA LEU A 839 -12.80 -15.89 -11.49
C LEU A 839 -13.69 -15.81 -10.25
N GLN A 840 -14.98 -15.54 -10.42
CA GLN A 840 -15.94 -15.54 -9.33
C GLN A 840 -16.09 -16.93 -8.71
N GLN A 841 -16.04 -17.99 -9.50
CA GLN A 841 -16.05 -19.38 -9.00
C GLN A 841 -14.79 -19.71 -8.19
N GLU A 842 -13.63 -19.20 -8.60
CA GLU A 842 -12.36 -19.42 -7.88
C GLU A 842 -12.29 -18.73 -6.51
N VAL A 843 -13.06 -17.66 -6.29
CA VAL A 843 -13.18 -16.99 -4.98
C VAL A 843 -14.45 -17.36 -4.22
N GLN A 844 -15.31 -18.21 -4.80
CA GLN A 844 -16.53 -18.66 -4.15
C GLN A 844 -16.19 -19.65 -3.04
N VAL A 845 -16.34 -19.21 -1.80
CA VAL A 845 -16.12 -20.03 -0.61
C VAL A 845 -17.10 -21.20 -0.60
N HIS A 846 -16.60 -22.39 -0.23
CA HIS A 846 -17.40 -23.59 -0.17
C HIS A 846 -18.63 -23.42 0.76
N GLU A 847 -19.75 -24.02 0.38
CA GLU A 847 -21.05 -23.92 1.08
C GLU A 847 -20.97 -24.23 2.58
N ARG A 848 -20.11 -25.17 2.98
CA ARG A 848 -19.86 -25.53 4.39
C ARG A 848 -19.23 -24.42 5.23
N LEU A 849 -18.52 -23.47 4.60
CA LEU A 849 -17.72 -22.45 5.27
C LEU A 849 -18.19 -21.02 5.00
N LYS A 850 -19.00 -20.77 3.96
CA LYS A 850 -19.40 -19.42 3.53
C LYS A 850 -20.04 -18.55 4.64
N ASP A 851 -20.64 -19.18 5.64
CA ASP A 851 -21.30 -18.52 6.77
C ASP A 851 -20.46 -18.55 8.07
N SER A 852 -19.16 -18.78 7.95
CA SER A 852 -18.20 -18.81 9.06
C SER A 852 -17.15 -17.71 8.93
N MET A 853 -16.32 -17.53 9.96
CA MET A 853 -15.11 -16.69 9.91
C MET A 853 -13.90 -17.46 9.33
N PHE A 854 -14.06 -18.12 8.18
CA PHE A 854 -13.01 -18.94 7.54
C PHE A 854 -11.70 -18.18 7.28
N TYR A 855 -11.82 -16.87 7.02
CA TYR A 855 -10.73 -15.94 6.69
C TYR A 855 -9.82 -15.56 7.86
N ILE A 856 -10.16 -15.94 9.10
CA ILE A 856 -9.35 -15.67 10.31
C ILE A 856 -8.06 -16.49 10.38
#